data_AF-A0A830CXS7-F1
#
_entry.id   AF-A0A830CXS7-F1
#
_cell.length_a   1.000
_cell.length_b   1.000
_cell.length_c   1.000
_cell.angle_alpha   90.00
_cell.angle_beta   90.00
_cell.angle_gamma   90.00
#
_symmetry.space_group_name_H-M   'P 1'
#
loop_
_entity.id
_entity.type
_entity.pdbx_description
1 polymer ?
#
loop_
_entity_poly.entity_id
_entity_poly.type
_entity_poly.pdbx_seq_one_letter_code
_entity_poly.pdbx_strand_id
1 'polypeptide(L)'
;MFGFSVRTWQNGFGSPRSVDSPGALVSPARPDSPALNSSPKVDVGEIDTRAPFESVKAAVSLFGEVISPRARPVTKKTRAEEQRLLEKETQHHMILRELDYYKDKLRSIEAAKAQASKDLHRANRTLQELTNKLEALSESKQAAIQTTDVAKRRSKQLEEQKSIKAQLGHDAWKLDVDTERECYKASSGQLIASKQELTNLRQDVDAALDAKLAAFQEHEDARQSTQANLERKAHLTREVESLRETIEQVKVASLLAEEEHLKLTAEKEIYVLVHKSAKEIAEREINRLRDECGRPGESNLKGKLEEANEAIKVLREQLNDVRTSDLCSLQVVVTELDSNKRELEKIVEERNSIRSYLDSIRSELEDVRIRHRECETKALEAESKLEQMRDRLEIKKTELEEARSNNVFDQMQSDLEKLLAEAERDRSEAEKLHKEIELLRQEAEAANFAAREADEKLEVALKEAEAAKAAEKLADEKIHDSPRADAVESSKGPGSLRRIRLTAEEFESMNKKIEECKKQADEKVTSLMAQLRATNAGENEVSQKVERMLREIEVIKSEIEDAVKRAEMAEGAKKIVEGELQKWRREEDCEVGEPSYVVDEPLKRTFQLVDCLEWRVQNDIDAMLAKPIVPLELYRGNT
;
A
#
# COMPACT_ATOMS: atom_id res chain seq x y z
N MET A 1 60.64 -34.06 -29.65
CA MET A 1 60.32 -34.72 -28.38
C MET A 1 58.82 -34.98 -28.35
N PHE A 2 58.47 -36.18 -27.93
CA PHE A 2 57.16 -36.81 -27.69
C PHE A 2 56.06 -35.86 -27.16
N GLY A 3 54.75 -36.08 -27.32
CA GLY A 3 53.98 -37.27 -27.69
C GLY A 3 52.57 -37.16 -27.07
N PHE A 4 51.59 -37.75 -27.77
CA PHE A 4 50.13 -37.74 -27.60
C PHE A 4 49.54 -38.45 -26.36
N SER A 5 48.19 -38.30 -26.23
CA SER A 5 47.16 -39.17 -25.60
C SER A 5 46.79 -38.86 -24.14
N VAL A 6 45.57 -38.40 -23.77
CA VAL A 6 44.15 -38.88 -23.91
C VAL A 6 43.74 -39.91 -22.82
N ARG A 7 42.51 -39.71 -22.29
CA ARG A 7 41.59 -40.58 -21.50
C ARG A 7 41.45 -40.20 -20.01
N THR A 8 40.27 -40.12 -19.36
CA THR A 8 38.86 -40.39 -19.72
C THR A 8 37.91 -39.89 -18.59
N TRP A 9 36.75 -39.34 -19.00
CA TRP A 9 35.36 -39.43 -18.48
C TRP A 9 35.05 -39.59 -16.96
N GLN A 10 34.11 -38.78 -16.44
CA GLN A 10 32.72 -39.23 -16.22
C GLN A 10 31.74 -38.07 -15.85
N ASN A 11 30.69 -37.96 -16.67
CA ASN A 11 29.28 -37.68 -16.40
C ASN A 11 28.79 -36.52 -15.49
N GLY A 12 27.89 -35.71 -16.07
CA GLY A 12 26.93 -34.89 -15.33
C GLY A 12 26.22 -33.84 -16.18
N PHE A 13 25.30 -34.27 -17.06
CA PHE A 13 24.35 -33.43 -17.81
C PHE A 13 23.60 -32.46 -16.87
N GLY A 14 23.40 -31.19 -17.26
CA GLY A 14 22.16 -30.83 -17.95
C GLY A 14 22.07 -29.33 -18.26
N SER A 15 21.54 -29.08 -19.45
CA SER A 15 21.46 -27.82 -20.18
C SER A 15 20.35 -26.88 -19.69
N PRO A 16 20.40 -25.59 -20.08
CA PRO A 16 19.39 -24.58 -19.82
C PRO A 16 18.34 -24.53 -20.94
N ARG A 17 17.08 -24.13 -20.66
CA ARG A 17 16.23 -23.42 -21.63
C ARG A 17 14.86 -22.96 -21.14
N SER A 18 14.54 -21.73 -21.57
CA SER A 18 13.30 -21.24 -22.18
C SER A 18 11.94 -21.47 -21.50
N VAL A 19 11.37 -20.33 -21.13
CA VAL A 19 10.01 -19.83 -21.45
C VAL A 19 9.42 -20.43 -22.75
N ASP A 20 8.24 -21.05 -22.66
CA ASP A 20 7.01 -20.64 -23.37
C ASP A 20 5.83 -21.57 -23.05
N SER A 21 4.73 -20.99 -22.57
CA SER A 21 3.39 -21.34 -23.06
C SER A 21 2.44 -20.16 -22.85
N PRO A 22 1.63 -19.81 -23.88
CA PRO A 22 0.64 -18.76 -23.83
C PRO A 22 -0.65 -19.26 -23.16
N GLY A 23 -1.18 -18.48 -22.23
CA GLY A 23 -2.45 -18.72 -21.57
C GLY A 23 -3.39 -17.52 -21.71
N ALA A 24 -4.58 -17.80 -22.23
CA ALA A 24 -5.85 -17.14 -21.98
C ALA A 24 -6.02 -15.66 -22.40
N LEU A 25 -6.71 -15.51 -23.53
CA LEU A 25 -7.61 -14.39 -23.82
C LEU A 25 -8.65 -14.29 -22.69
N VAL A 26 -8.46 -13.31 -21.80
CA VAL A 26 -9.55 -12.73 -20.99
C VAL A 26 -10.07 -11.53 -21.76
N SER A 27 -11.34 -11.60 -22.13
CA SER A 27 -12.10 -10.51 -22.76
C SER A 27 -12.14 -9.28 -21.83
N PRO A 28 -11.82 -8.07 -22.32
CA PRO A 28 -12.24 -6.85 -21.67
C PRO A 28 -13.58 -6.39 -22.26
N ALA A 29 -14.50 -6.08 -21.34
CA ALA A 29 -15.75 -5.40 -21.58
C ALA A 29 -15.56 -4.12 -22.43
N ARG A 30 -16.47 -3.91 -23.38
CA ARG A 30 -16.74 -2.59 -23.98
C ARG A 30 -17.96 -1.96 -23.30
N PRO A 31 -18.00 -0.62 -23.16
CA PRO A 31 -19.12 0.10 -22.58
C PRO A 31 -20.24 0.32 -23.62
N ASP A 32 -21.47 0.00 -23.25
CA ASP A 32 -22.69 0.37 -23.96
C ASP A 32 -23.28 1.67 -23.43
N SER A 33 -23.83 2.47 -24.35
CA SER A 33 -25.05 3.29 -24.21
C SER A 33 -25.44 3.86 -25.58
N PRO A 34 -26.73 4.14 -25.90
CA PRO A 34 -27.96 3.58 -25.37
C PRO A 34 -29.00 3.16 -26.46
N ALA A 35 -29.92 2.29 -26.02
CA ALA A 35 -31.34 2.14 -26.36
C ALA A 35 -31.86 2.30 -27.81
N LEU A 36 -32.52 1.25 -28.32
CA LEU A 36 -33.87 1.34 -28.93
C LEU A 36 -34.47 -0.06 -29.21
N ASN A 37 -35.48 -0.39 -28.40
CA ASN A 37 -36.77 -1.01 -28.70
C ASN A 37 -36.93 -2.27 -29.60
N SER A 38 -37.75 -3.17 -29.03
CA SER A 38 -38.74 -4.05 -29.64
C SER A 38 -38.29 -5.26 -30.45
N SER A 39 -38.49 -6.44 -29.84
CA SER A 39 -38.77 -7.70 -30.54
C SER A 39 -39.98 -7.55 -31.48
N PRO A 40 -40.06 -8.34 -32.56
CA PRO A 40 -40.80 -9.60 -32.41
C PRO A 40 -40.26 -10.80 -33.22
N LYS A 41 -40.49 -11.98 -32.61
CA LYS A 41 -40.87 -13.29 -33.18
C LYS A 41 -40.17 -13.84 -34.43
N VAL A 42 -39.54 -15.00 -34.19
CA VAL A 42 -39.47 -16.20 -35.03
C VAL A 42 -40.43 -16.19 -36.22
N ASP A 43 -39.86 -16.24 -37.43
CA ASP A 43 -40.51 -16.92 -38.54
C ASP A 43 -39.47 -17.72 -39.33
N VAL A 44 -39.90 -18.92 -39.71
CA VAL A 44 -39.11 -20.00 -40.30
C VAL A 44 -38.84 -19.67 -41.76
N GLY A 45 -37.65 -20.02 -42.26
CA GLY A 45 -37.24 -19.74 -43.63
C GLY A 45 -38.19 -20.35 -44.67
N GLU A 46 -38.97 -19.49 -45.32
CA GLU A 46 -39.60 -19.77 -46.61
C GLU A 46 -38.56 -19.52 -47.72
N ILE A 47 -38.25 -20.57 -48.48
CA ILE A 47 -37.43 -20.47 -49.68
C ILE A 47 -38.33 -19.88 -50.79
N ASP A 48 -38.02 -18.65 -51.21
CA ASP A 48 -38.64 -18.04 -52.39
C ASP A 48 -38.18 -18.82 -53.65
N THR A 49 -39.13 -19.52 -54.28
CA THR A 49 -38.96 -20.33 -55.49
C THR A 49 -39.50 -19.63 -56.74
N ARG A 50 -39.62 -18.30 -56.74
CA ARG A 50 -40.05 -17.55 -57.91
C ARG A 50 -38.93 -17.42 -58.95
N ALA A 51 -39.22 -17.84 -60.17
CA ALA A 51 -38.31 -17.77 -61.32
C ALA A 51 -37.95 -16.32 -61.69
N PRO A 52 -36.66 -15.94 -61.79
CA PRO A 52 -36.27 -14.56 -62.06
C PRO A 52 -36.02 -14.35 -63.55
N PHE A 53 -37.05 -14.28 -64.38
CA PHE A 53 -36.87 -13.78 -65.74
C PHE A 53 -38.14 -13.18 -66.34
N GLU A 54 -38.24 -11.86 -66.25
CA GLU A 54 -39.00 -11.05 -67.18
C GLU A 54 -38.06 -10.54 -68.28
N SER A 55 -38.23 -11.09 -69.49
CA SER A 55 -38.00 -10.47 -70.80
C SER A 55 -36.79 -9.52 -70.97
N VAL A 56 -35.81 -10.01 -71.74
CA VAL A 56 -34.63 -9.31 -72.33
C VAL A 56 -35.01 -8.06 -73.16
N LYS A 57 -36.29 -7.80 -73.39
CA LYS A 57 -36.80 -6.65 -74.15
C LYS A 57 -36.80 -5.33 -73.35
N ALA A 58 -36.73 -5.37 -72.01
CA ALA A 58 -36.70 -4.16 -71.18
C ALA A 58 -35.31 -3.51 -71.08
N ALA A 59 -34.23 -4.30 -71.18
CA ALA A 59 -32.85 -3.77 -71.09
C ALA A 59 -32.36 -3.07 -72.37
N VAL A 60 -33.03 -3.27 -73.50
CA VAL A 60 -32.64 -2.67 -74.80
C VAL A 60 -33.09 -1.20 -74.92
N SER A 61 -33.98 -0.72 -74.04
CA SER A 61 -34.46 0.67 -74.05
C SER A 61 -33.57 1.67 -73.29
N LEU A 62 -32.50 1.21 -72.64
CA LEU A 62 -31.52 2.10 -71.98
C LEU A 62 -30.35 2.52 -72.90
N PHE A 63 -30.26 1.95 -74.11
CA PHE A 63 -29.06 2.12 -74.98
C PHE A 63 -29.34 2.53 -76.44
N GLY A 64 -30.40 3.26 -76.73
CA GLY A 64 -30.55 4.00 -77.99
C GLY A 64 -31.44 5.22 -77.75
N GLU A 65 -31.16 6.45 -78.17
CA GLU A 65 -30.21 7.06 -79.12
C GLU A 65 -30.38 8.60 -78.87
N VAL A 66 -29.38 9.51 -78.93
CA VAL A 66 -29.12 10.40 -80.08
C VAL A 66 -27.96 11.39 -79.76
N ILE A 67 -26.84 11.23 -80.50
CA ILE A 67 -25.98 12.20 -81.25
C ILE A 67 -25.43 13.51 -80.59
N SER A 68 -24.08 13.66 -80.50
CA SER A 68 -23.20 14.67 -81.21
C SER A 68 -21.74 14.68 -80.65
N PRO A 69 -20.72 15.35 -81.24
CA PRO A 69 -19.64 14.66 -81.97
C PRO A 69 -18.24 14.98 -81.43
N ARG A 70 -17.58 14.03 -80.76
CA ARG A 70 -16.11 13.94 -80.70
C ARG A 70 -15.69 12.57 -80.18
N ALA A 71 -15.89 11.54 -81.01
CA ALA A 71 -15.37 10.22 -80.71
C ALA A 71 -13.83 10.26 -80.84
N ARG A 72 -13.13 10.47 -79.71
CA ARG A 72 -11.88 9.74 -79.49
C ARG A 72 -12.27 8.26 -79.38
N PRO A 73 -11.48 7.33 -79.93
CA PRO A 73 -11.85 5.92 -79.87
C PRO A 73 -11.93 5.53 -78.39
N VAL A 74 -13.11 5.10 -77.94
CA VAL A 74 -13.24 4.33 -76.70
C VAL A 74 -12.57 3.00 -77.01
N THR A 75 -11.27 2.95 -76.77
CA THR A 75 -10.52 1.70 -76.68
C THR A 75 -11.25 0.87 -75.63
N LYS A 76 -11.93 -0.19 -76.06
CA LYS A 76 -12.33 -1.27 -75.16
C LYS A 76 -11.07 -1.60 -74.35
N LYS A 77 -11.08 -1.32 -73.05
CA LYS A 77 -9.93 -1.60 -72.21
C LYS A 77 -9.57 -3.04 -72.45
N THR A 78 -8.36 -3.28 -72.91
CA THR A 78 -7.93 -4.65 -73.12
C THR A 78 -7.97 -5.36 -71.77
N ARG A 79 -8.26 -6.66 -71.73
CA ARG A 79 -8.31 -7.45 -70.49
C ARG A 79 -7.05 -7.24 -69.60
N ALA A 80 -5.92 -6.95 -70.24
CA ALA A 80 -4.65 -6.57 -69.61
C ALA A 80 -4.67 -5.19 -68.91
N GLU A 81 -5.38 -4.19 -69.44
CA GLU A 81 -5.52 -2.88 -68.79
C GLU A 81 -6.47 -2.92 -67.59
N GLU A 82 -7.52 -3.76 -67.64
CA GLU A 82 -8.38 -4.01 -66.47
C GLU A 82 -7.63 -4.78 -65.39
N GLN A 83 -6.83 -5.79 -65.74
CA GLN A 83 -5.93 -6.46 -64.81
C GLN A 83 -4.92 -5.50 -64.17
N ARG A 84 -4.29 -4.62 -64.95
CA ARG A 84 -3.38 -3.59 -64.42
C ARG A 84 -4.09 -2.57 -63.52
N LEU A 85 -5.35 -2.26 -63.78
CA LEU A 85 -6.15 -1.40 -62.89
C LEU A 85 -6.47 -2.14 -61.58
N LEU A 86 -6.82 -3.43 -61.65
CA LEU A 86 -7.08 -4.25 -60.47
C LEU A 86 -5.82 -4.43 -59.61
N GLU A 87 -4.65 -4.62 -60.23
CA GLU A 87 -3.35 -4.65 -59.56
C GLU A 87 -3.03 -3.32 -58.88
N LYS A 88 -3.28 -2.19 -59.55
CA LYS A 88 -3.09 -0.86 -58.95
C LYS A 88 -4.05 -0.60 -57.80
N GLU A 89 -5.29 -1.09 -57.91
CA GLU A 89 -6.31 -0.95 -56.87
C GLU A 89 -5.99 -1.82 -55.65
N THR A 90 -5.50 -3.05 -55.85
CA THR A 90 -5.00 -3.90 -54.77
C THR A 90 -3.76 -3.30 -54.10
N GLN A 91 -2.80 -2.79 -54.89
CA GLN A 91 -1.64 -2.06 -54.35
C GLN A 91 -2.06 -0.82 -53.55
N HIS A 92 -3.02 -0.04 -54.05
CA HIS A 92 -3.57 1.11 -53.33
C HIS A 92 -4.20 0.69 -52.00
N HIS A 93 -4.95 -0.41 -51.98
CA HIS A 93 -5.56 -0.95 -50.77
C HIS A 93 -4.52 -1.44 -49.75
N MET A 94 -3.41 -2.03 -50.22
CA MET A 94 -2.28 -2.41 -49.36
C MET A 94 -1.62 -1.18 -48.74
N ILE A 95 -1.37 -0.12 -49.53
CA ILE A 95 -0.80 1.14 -49.04
C ILE A 95 -1.72 1.79 -47.99
N LEU A 96 -3.04 1.77 -48.20
CA LEU A 96 -4.00 2.30 -47.21
C LEU A 96 -3.93 1.52 -45.89
N ARG A 97 -3.83 0.18 -45.94
CA ARG A 97 -3.69 -0.65 -44.73
C ARG A 97 -2.37 -0.40 -44.00
N GLU A 98 -1.26 -0.28 -44.72
CA GLU A 98 0.04 0.07 -44.15
C GLU A 98 -0.01 1.46 -43.50
N LEU A 99 -0.64 2.43 -44.18
CA LEU A 99 -0.81 3.78 -43.68
C LEU A 99 -1.65 3.82 -42.39
N ASP A 100 -2.73 3.03 -42.32
CA ASP A 100 -3.53 2.92 -41.10
C ASP A 100 -2.77 2.19 -39.98
N TYR A 101 -1.97 1.18 -40.30
CA TYR A 101 -1.05 0.54 -39.34
C TYR A 101 -0.06 1.55 -38.74
N TYR A 102 0.57 2.39 -39.57
CA TYR A 102 1.49 3.41 -39.09
C TYR A 102 0.79 4.52 -38.30
N LYS A 103 -0.44 4.91 -38.67
CA LYS A 103 -1.25 5.84 -37.88
C LYS A 103 -1.57 5.29 -36.49
N ASP A 104 -1.94 4.02 -36.39
CA ASP A 104 -2.24 3.39 -35.10
C ASP A 104 -0.98 3.28 -34.24
N LYS A 105 0.16 2.93 -34.85
CA LYS A 105 1.44 2.93 -34.17
C LYS A 105 1.84 4.33 -33.69
N LEU A 106 1.63 5.36 -34.51
CA LEU A 106 1.86 6.75 -34.15
C LEU A 106 0.98 7.16 -32.96
N ARG A 107 -0.33 6.87 -33.01
CA ARG A 107 -1.28 7.15 -31.92
C ARG A 107 -0.88 6.48 -30.62
N SER A 108 -0.44 5.21 -30.68
CA SER A 108 0.05 4.48 -29.51
C SER A 108 1.30 5.11 -28.90
N ILE A 109 2.28 5.49 -29.74
CA ILE A 109 3.50 6.16 -29.29
C ILE A 109 3.19 7.55 -28.72
N GLU A 110 2.30 8.32 -29.34
CA GLU A 110 1.85 9.62 -28.85
C GLU A 110 1.14 9.51 -27.50
N ALA A 111 0.29 8.49 -27.32
CA ALA A 111 -0.35 8.23 -26.03
C ALA A 111 0.67 7.85 -24.95
N ALA A 112 1.65 6.99 -25.27
CA ALA A 112 2.73 6.62 -24.36
C ALA A 112 3.60 7.84 -23.98
N LYS A 113 3.93 8.69 -24.96
CA LYS A 113 4.67 9.95 -24.73
C LYS A 113 3.88 10.93 -23.85
N ALA A 114 2.58 11.05 -24.08
CA ALA A 114 1.71 11.91 -23.27
C ALA A 114 1.63 11.41 -21.82
N GLN A 115 1.53 10.10 -21.62
CA GLN A 115 1.56 9.49 -20.30
C GLN A 115 2.90 9.72 -19.59
N ALA A 116 4.02 9.43 -20.27
CA ALA A 116 5.36 9.69 -19.73
C ALA A 116 5.59 11.17 -19.38
N SER A 117 5.06 12.09 -20.17
CA SER A 117 5.15 13.54 -19.89
C SER A 117 4.35 13.95 -18.65
N LYS A 118 3.18 13.34 -18.44
CA LYS A 118 2.37 13.55 -17.22
C LYS A 118 3.09 13.01 -15.99
N ASP A 119 3.68 11.83 -16.09
CA ASP A 119 4.41 11.19 -14.99
C ASP A 119 5.69 11.98 -14.65
N LEU A 120 6.42 12.47 -15.65
CA LEU A 120 7.54 13.39 -15.46
C LEU A 120 7.10 14.69 -14.76
N HIS A 121 5.96 15.26 -15.15
CA HIS A 121 5.46 16.48 -14.52
C HIS A 121 5.06 16.24 -13.05
N ARG A 122 4.46 15.09 -12.74
CA ARG A 122 4.17 14.68 -11.36
C ARG A 122 5.47 14.51 -10.55
N ALA A 123 6.46 13.83 -11.09
CA ALA A 123 7.76 13.63 -10.45
C ALA A 123 8.51 14.95 -10.21
N ASN A 124 8.46 15.89 -11.15
CA ASN A 124 9.05 17.22 -10.97
C ASN A 124 8.33 18.02 -9.88
N ARG A 125 7.00 17.88 -9.78
CA ARG A 125 6.22 18.54 -8.72
C ARG A 125 6.58 17.99 -7.34
N THR A 126 6.68 16.68 -7.19
CA THR A 126 7.08 16.06 -5.92
C THR A 126 8.52 16.43 -5.56
N LEU A 127 9.43 16.48 -6.53
CA LEU A 127 10.80 16.96 -6.32
C LEU A 127 10.79 18.39 -5.78
N GLN A 128 10.06 19.31 -6.41
CA GLN A 128 9.97 20.70 -5.95
C GLN A 128 9.38 20.81 -4.54
N GLU A 129 8.34 20.03 -4.23
CA GLU A 129 7.74 19.99 -2.89
C GLU A 129 8.73 19.50 -1.84
N LEU A 130 9.53 18.47 -2.15
CA LEU A 130 10.58 17.96 -1.27
C LEU A 130 11.73 18.95 -1.12
N THR A 131 12.15 19.62 -2.19
CA THR A 131 13.17 20.68 -2.15
C THR A 131 12.73 21.83 -1.26
N ASN A 132 11.50 22.32 -1.44
CA ASN A 132 10.95 23.40 -0.61
C ASN A 132 10.88 23.00 0.88
N LYS A 133 10.49 21.74 1.18
CA LYS A 133 10.50 21.21 2.55
C LYS A 133 11.92 21.14 3.12
N LEU A 134 12.89 20.70 2.32
CA LEU A 134 14.28 20.63 2.74
C LEU A 134 14.86 22.02 3.03
N GLU A 135 14.58 23.00 2.18
CA GLU A 135 14.96 24.40 2.37
C GLU A 135 14.36 24.95 3.67
N ALA A 136 13.05 24.79 3.89
CA ALA A 136 12.38 25.24 5.11
C ALA A 136 12.95 24.58 6.38
N LEU A 137 13.25 23.28 6.33
CA LEU A 137 13.90 22.57 7.44
C LEU A 137 15.33 23.08 7.67
N SER A 138 16.08 23.39 6.62
CA SER A 138 17.43 23.92 6.72
C SER A 138 17.44 25.32 7.33
N GLU A 139 16.49 26.17 6.95
CA GLU A 139 16.30 27.52 7.51
C GLU A 139 15.89 27.46 8.97
N SER A 140 14.92 26.59 9.31
CA SER A 140 14.49 26.34 10.68
C SER A 140 15.65 25.87 11.57
N LYS A 141 16.46 24.92 11.06
CA LYS A 141 17.67 24.45 11.74
C LYS A 141 18.67 25.59 11.96
N GLN A 142 18.91 26.43 10.95
CA GLN A 142 19.84 27.55 11.06
C GLN A 142 19.35 28.60 12.08
N ALA A 143 18.04 28.88 12.09
CA ALA A 143 17.42 29.76 13.08
C ALA A 143 17.56 29.19 14.50
N ALA A 144 17.34 27.88 14.69
CA ALA A 144 17.54 27.21 15.98
C ALA A 144 19.00 27.26 16.44
N ILE A 145 19.97 27.12 15.54
CA ILE A 145 21.39 27.30 15.88
C ILE A 145 21.65 28.74 16.35
N GLN A 146 21.15 29.74 15.61
CA GLN A 146 21.32 31.14 15.97
C GLN A 146 20.70 31.47 17.34
N THR A 147 19.50 30.97 17.65
CA THR A 147 18.86 31.19 18.96
C THR A 147 19.66 30.52 20.08
N THR A 148 20.19 29.31 19.88
CA THR A 148 21.05 28.66 20.87
C THR A 148 22.36 29.41 21.10
N ASP A 149 22.96 29.98 20.06
CA ASP A 149 24.19 30.76 20.18
C ASP A 149 23.94 32.14 20.82
N VAL A 150 22.77 32.74 20.62
CA VAL A 150 22.32 33.93 21.35
C VAL A 150 22.12 33.59 22.84
N ALA A 151 21.43 32.49 23.14
CA ALA A 151 21.20 32.05 24.52
C ALA A 151 22.52 31.73 25.24
N LYS A 152 23.47 31.05 24.58
CA LYS A 152 24.83 30.81 25.12
C LYS A 152 25.57 32.11 25.42
N ARG A 153 25.49 33.11 24.53
CA ARG A 153 26.12 34.43 24.77
C ARG A 153 25.47 35.15 25.95
N ARG A 154 24.15 35.12 26.06
CA ARG A 154 23.41 35.69 27.20
C ARG A 154 23.73 34.98 28.52
N SER A 155 23.83 33.66 28.51
CA SER A 155 24.21 32.86 29.67
C SER A 155 25.61 33.22 30.18
N LYS A 156 26.60 33.34 29.27
CA LYS A 156 27.95 33.81 29.61
C LYS A 156 27.96 35.23 30.18
N GLN A 157 27.18 36.15 29.61
CA GLN A 157 27.02 37.51 30.14
C GLN A 157 26.41 37.53 31.54
N LEU A 158 25.42 36.67 31.82
CA LEU A 158 24.81 36.55 33.14
C LEU A 158 25.79 35.92 34.15
N GLU A 159 26.64 35.00 33.72
CA GLU A 159 27.71 34.41 34.53
C GLU A 159 28.82 35.43 34.87
N GLU A 160 29.17 36.28 33.90
CA GLU A 160 30.06 37.43 34.10
C GLU A 160 29.42 38.48 35.04
N GLN A 161 28.12 38.76 34.92
CA GLN A 161 27.39 39.65 35.83
C GLN A 161 27.23 39.08 37.25
N LYS A 162 27.14 37.76 37.37
CA LYS A 162 27.20 37.01 38.64
C LYS A 162 28.48 37.31 39.42
N SER A 163 29.59 37.48 38.72
CA SER A 163 30.87 37.85 39.30
C SER A 163 30.88 39.28 39.84
N ILE A 164 29.97 40.15 39.35
CA ILE A 164 29.90 41.58 39.70
C ILE A 164 28.81 41.87 40.75
N LYS A 165 27.79 41.00 40.90
CA LYS A 165 26.57 41.29 41.69
C LYS A 165 26.23 40.25 42.76
N ALA A 166 27.22 39.78 43.52
CA ALA A 166 27.03 38.88 44.66
C ALA A 166 26.29 39.52 45.89
N GLN A 167 25.43 40.53 45.72
CA GLN A 167 24.83 41.28 46.84
C GLN A 167 23.31 41.56 46.79
N LEU A 168 22.52 41.11 45.80
CA LEU A 168 21.08 41.43 45.77
C LEU A 168 20.19 40.23 45.36
N GLY A 169 19.37 39.76 46.31
CA GLY A 169 18.14 38.96 46.09
C GLY A 169 18.32 37.57 45.46
N HIS A 170 18.65 36.58 46.28
CA HIS A 170 18.98 35.19 45.89
C HIS A 170 17.87 34.44 45.12
N ASP A 171 16.59 34.79 45.31
CA ASP A 171 15.48 33.92 44.87
C ASP A 171 14.96 34.22 43.46
N ALA A 172 14.93 35.49 43.04
CA ALA A 172 14.49 35.86 41.68
C ALA A 172 15.49 35.38 40.61
N TRP A 173 16.78 35.49 40.90
CA TRP A 173 17.84 35.07 39.99
C TRP A 173 17.93 33.53 39.86
N LYS A 174 17.59 32.79 40.92
CA LYS A 174 17.55 31.32 40.88
C LYS A 174 16.43 30.83 39.95
N LEU A 175 15.25 31.45 40.00
CA LEU A 175 14.13 31.14 39.10
C LEU A 175 14.49 31.42 37.63
N ASP A 176 15.14 32.56 37.34
CA ASP A 176 15.59 32.88 35.98
C ASP A 176 16.62 31.87 35.44
N VAL A 177 17.50 31.34 36.29
CA VAL A 177 18.45 30.29 35.88
C VAL A 177 17.77 28.94 35.66
N ASP A 178 16.82 28.58 36.52
CA ASP A 178 16.10 27.31 36.42
C ASP A 178 15.20 27.31 35.16
N THR A 179 14.52 28.41 34.87
CA THR A 179 13.74 28.59 33.63
C THR A 179 14.60 28.52 32.37
N GLU A 180 15.75 29.21 32.33
CA GLU A 180 16.69 29.11 31.19
C GLU A 180 17.27 27.69 31.02
N ARG A 181 17.50 26.95 32.13
CA ARG A 181 17.89 25.54 32.07
C ARG A 181 16.80 24.67 31.47
N GLU A 182 15.53 24.91 31.80
CA GLU A 182 14.39 24.21 31.22
C GLU A 182 14.26 24.51 29.72
N CYS A 183 14.41 25.77 29.31
CA CYS A 183 14.44 26.16 27.90
C CYS A 183 15.60 25.49 27.13
N TYR A 184 16.79 25.37 27.74
CA TYR A 184 17.91 24.63 27.16
C TYR A 184 17.61 23.14 27.02
N LYS A 185 17.03 22.50 28.05
CA LYS A 185 16.62 21.09 27.99
C LYS A 185 15.62 20.85 26.87
N ALA A 186 14.60 21.71 26.75
CA ALA A 186 13.60 21.64 25.69
C ALA A 186 14.25 21.78 24.30
N SER A 187 15.13 22.78 24.13
CA SER A 187 15.85 23.02 22.86
C SER A 187 16.79 21.85 22.51
N SER A 188 17.47 21.26 23.49
CA SER A 188 18.31 20.08 23.30
C SER A 188 17.48 18.86 22.93
N GLY A 189 16.29 18.69 23.51
CA GLY A 189 15.34 17.63 23.16
C GLY A 189 14.87 17.75 21.71
N GLN A 190 14.51 18.95 21.27
CA GLN A 190 14.15 19.22 19.88
C GLN A 190 15.31 18.92 18.91
N LEU A 191 16.54 19.31 19.26
CA LEU A 191 17.71 19.00 18.43
C LEU A 191 17.95 17.49 18.29
N ILE A 192 17.73 16.71 19.35
CA ILE A 192 17.85 15.25 19.31
C ILE A 192 16.74 14.66 18.42
N ALA A 193 15.50 15.12 18.57
CA ALA A 193 14.38 14.69 17.72
C ALA A 193 14.65 14.97 16.24
N SER A 194 15.08 16.18 15.87
CA SER A 194 15.42 16.52 14.49
C SER A 194 16.62 15.73 13.95
N LYS A 195 17.60 15.38 14.81
CA LYS A 195 18.70 14.48 14.42
C LYS A 195 18.19 13.08 14.11
N GLN A 196 17.26 12.56 14.93
CA GLN A 196 16.66 11.25 14.71
C GLN A 196 15.81 11.23 13.42
N GLU A 197 15.04 12.28 13.16
CA GLU A 197 14.30 12.43 11.91
C GLU A 197 15.25 12.46 10.69
N LEU A 198 16.37 13.17 10.80
CA LEU A 198 17.37 13.21 9.73
C LEU A 198 18.04 11.84 9.50
N THR A 199 18.27 11.04 10.54
CA THR A 199 18.76 9.67 10.35
C THR A 199 17.73 8.77 9.71
N ASN A 200 16.45 8.90 10.08
CA ASN A 200 15.37 8.14 9.47
C ASN A 200 15.22 8.50 7.98
N LEU A 201 15.24 9.79 7.64
CA LEU A 201 15.19 10.25 6.24
C LEU A 201 16.37 9.75 5.41
N ARG A 202 17.57 9.63 5.98
CA ARG A 202 18.71 9.05 5.28
C ARG A 202 18.47 7.57 4.96
N GLN A 203 17.98 6.81 5.94
CA GLN A 203 17.63 5.41 5.73
C GLN A 203 16.52 5.24 4.67
N ASP A 204 15.51 6.12 4.68
CA ASP A 204 14.45 6.12 3.67
C ASP A 204 14.98 6.41 2.27
N VAL A 205 15.93 7.36 2.14
CA VAL A 205 16.58 7.67 0.86
C VAL A 205 17.43 6.50 0.38
N ASP A 206 18.21 5.88 1.26
CA ASP A 206 19.03 4.72 0.91
C ASP A 206 18.14 3.55 0.45
N ALA A 207 17.05 3.25 1.19
CA ALA A 207 16.08 2.23 0.82
C ALA A 207 15.37 2.54 -0.51
N ALA A 208 15.04 3.82 -0.77
CA ALA A 208 14.44 4.24 -2.03
C ALA A 208 15.43 4.13 -3.21
N LEU A 209 16.72 4.39 -2.98
CA LEU A 209 17.77 4.21 -3.98
C LEU A 209 17.97 2.72 -4.31
N ASP A 210 18.00 1.85 -3.29
CA ASP A 210 18.10 0.40 -3.48
C ASP A 210 16.89 -0.15 -4.24
N ALA A 211 15.68 0.27 -3.88
CA ALA A 211 14.45 -0.10 -4.60
C ALA A 211 14.47 0.39 -6.05
N LYS A 212 15.00 1.58 -6.33
CA LYS A 212 15.15 2.11 -7.68
C LYS A 212 16.17 1.30 -8.50
N LEU A 213 17.28 0.90 -7.89
CA LEU A 213 18.29 0.05 -8.55
C LEU A 213 17.71 -1.33 -8.87
N ALA A 214 16.98 -1.94 -7.94
CA ALA A 214 16.29 -3.21 -8.17
C ALA A 214 15.26 -3.10 -9.31
N ALA A 215 14.44 -2.05 -9.33
CA ALA A 215 13.48 -1.82 -10.41
C ALA A 215 14.15 -1.62 -11.78
N PHE A 216 15.34 -1.01 -11.83
CA PHE A 216 16.10 -0.92 -13.08
C PHE A 216 16.66 -2.26 -13.54
N GLN A 217 17.16 -3.09 -12.63
CA GLN A 217 17.61 -4.45 -12.95
C GLN A 217 16.45 -5.29 -13.47
N GLU A 218 15.30 -5.29 -12.80
CA GLU A 218 14.10 -6.00 -13.26
C GLU A 218 13.63 -5.52 -14.65
N HIS A 219 13.67 -4.21 -14.90
CA HIS A 219 13.34 -3.65 -16.20
C HIS A 219 14.36 -4.07 -17.29
N GLU A 220 15.66 -4.09 -16.98
CA GLU A 220 16.69 -4.57 -17.90
C GLU A 220 16.53 -6.06 -18.20
N ASP A 221 16.23 -6.89 -17.20
CA ASP A 221 15.97 -8.33 -17.37
C ASP A 221 14.73 -8.57 -18.22
N ALA A 222 13.64 -7.84 -17.98
CA ALA A 222 12.44 -7.88 -18.80
C ALA A 222 12.73 -7.44 -20.25
N ARG A 223 13.55 -6.41 -20.44
CA ARG A 223 13.99 -5.96 -21.77
C ARG A 223 14.84 -7.02 -22.48
N GLN A 224 15.79 -7.65 -21.79
CA GLN A 224 16.60 -8.71 -22.36
C GLN A 224 15.76 -9.94 -22.73
N SER A 225 14.82 -10.33 -21.87
CA SER A 225 13.87 -11.41 -22.13
C SER A 225 12.99 -11.13 -23.34
N THR A 226 12.44 -9.93 -23.46
CA THR A 226 11.63 -9.53 -24.63
C THR A 226 12.47 -9.47 -25.91
N GLN A 227 13.71 -8.98 -25.85
CA GLN A 227 14.62 -9.00 -27.00
C GLN A 227 14.94 -10.43 -27.44
N ALA A 228 15.27 -11.33 -26.52
CA ALA A 228 15.52 -12.73 -26.84
C ALA A 228 14.30 -13.41 -27.49
N ASN A 229 13.09 -13.09 -27.02
CA ASN A 229 11.85 -13.59 -27.62
C ASN A 229 11.60 -13.01 -29.02
N LEU A 230 11.92 -11.74 -29.25
CA LEU A 230 11.86 -11.14 -30.60
C LEU A 230 12.85 -11.80 -31.56
N GLU A 231 14.07 -12.11 -31.11
CA GLU A 231 15.08 -12.82 -31.90
C GLU A 231 14.65 -14.25 -32.23
N ARG A 232 14.08 -14.98 -31.25
CA ARG A 232 13.47 -16.30 -31.46
C ARG A 232 12.33 -16.24 -32.47
N LYS A 233 11.44 -15.25 -32.35
CA LYS A 233 10.35 -15.04 -33.32
C LYS A 233 10.89 -14.78 -34.73
N ALA A 234 11.92 -13.96 -34.87
CA ALA A 234 12.56 -13.70 -36.16
C ALA A 234 13.21 -14.96 -36.74
N HIS A 235 13.81 -15.81 -35.89
CA HIS A 235 14.35 -17.11 -36.30
C HIS A 235 13.26 -18.05 -36.82
N LEU A 236 12.21 -18.26 -36.04
CA LEU A 236 11.08 -19.11 -36.43
C LEU A 236 10.40 -18.61 -37.70
N THR A 237 10.32 -17.29 -37.90
CA THR A 237 9.77 -16.69 -39.12
C THR A 237 10.61 -17.07 -40.34
N ARG A 238 11.94 -16.98 -40.24
CA ARG A 238 12.87 -17.40 -41.31
C ARG A 238 12.78 -18.90 -41.60
N GLU A 239 12.66 -19.73 -40.55
CA GLU A 239 12.47 -21.18 -40.73
C GLU A 239 11.15 -21.50 -41.44
N VAL A 240 10.06 -20.82 -41.06
CA VAL A 240 8.76 -20.98 -41.73
C VAL A 240 8.81 -20.53 -43.17
N GLU A 241 9.49 -19.42 -43.49
CA GLU A 241 9.71 -18.98 -44.86
C GLU A 241 10.50 -20.02 -45.68
N SER A 242 11.61 -20.53 -45.13
CA SER A 242 12.40 -21.57 -45.79
C SER A 242 11.59 -22.87 -46.02
N LEU A 243 10.80 -23.31 -45.04
CA LEU A 243 9.93 -24.48 -45.19
C LEU A 243 8.83 -24.25 -46.24
N ARG A 244 8.29 -23.03 -46.34
CA ARG A 244 7.33 -22.70 -47.40
C ARG A 244 7.99 -22.75 -48.78
N GLU A 245 9.21 -22.24 -48.92
CA GLU A 245 9.97 -22.33 -50.15
C GLU A 245 10.25 -23.78 -50.55
N THR A 246 10.65 -24.64 -49.60
CA THR A 246 10.90 -26.05 -49.91
C THR A 246 9.62 -26.81 -50.27
N ILE A 247 8.49 -26.52 -49.60
CA ILE A 247 7.18 -27.06 -49.98
C ILE A 247 6.82 -26.64 -51.41
N GLU A 248 7.07 -25.39 -51.78
CA GLU A 248 6.77 -24.91 -53.13
C GLU A 248 7.68 -25.58 -54.17
N GLN A 249 8.97 -25.76 -53.87
CA GLN A 249 9.88 -26.51 -54.72
C GLN A 249 9.44 -27.98 -54.91
N VAL A 250 8.99 -28.65 -53.84
CA VAL A 250 8.49 -30.02 -53.89
C VAL A 250 7.21 -30.10 -54.73
N LYS A 251 6.29 -29.14 -54.61
CA LYS A 251 5.09 -29.10 -55.45
C LYS A 251 5.44 -28.96 -56.93
N VAL A 252 6.36 -28.06 -57.27
CA VAL A 252 6.83 -27.88 -58.66
C VAL A 252 7.48 -29.17 -59.17
N ALA A 253 8.34 -29.82 -58.37
CA ALA A 253 8.95 -31.09 -58.73
C ALA A 253 7.91 -32.22 -58.92
N SER A 254 6.88 -32.28 -58.07
CA SER A 254 5.78 -33.25 -58.20
C SER A 254 5.00 -33.04 -59.49
N LEU A 255 4.63 -31.80 -59.82
CA LEU A 255 3.94 -31.48 -61.07
C LEU A 255 4.77 -31.84 -62.31
N LEU A 256 6.07 -31.57 -62.27
CA LEU A 256 6.99 -31.96 -63.36
C LEU A 256 7.11 -33.48 -63.48
N ALA A 257 7.19 -34.21 -62.37
CA ALA A 257 7.22 -35.67 -62.37
C ALA A 257 5.90 -36.25 -62.94
N GLU A 258 4.75 -35.70 -62.56
CA GLU A 258 3.45 -36.09 -63.12
C GLU A 258 3.38 -35.84 -64.64
N GLU A 259 3.87 -34.70 -65.12
CA GLU A 259 3.93 -34.40 -66.57
C GLU A 259 4.80 -35.40 -67.33
N GLU A 260 6.00 -35.70 -66.83
CA GLU A 260 6.90 -36.70 -67.42
C GLU A 260 6.31 -38.11 -67.37
N HIS A 261 5.65 -38.49 -66.28
CA HIS A 261 4.93 -39.76 -66.17
C HIS A 261 3.81 -39.89 -67.23
N LEU A 262 3.06 -38.82 -67.48
CA LEU A 262 2.04 -38.79 -68.51
C LEU A 262 2.64 -38.96 -69.92
N LYS A 263 3.75 -38.26 -70.22
CA LYS A 263 4.47 -38.41 -71.50
C LYS A 263 4.95 -39.85 -71.71
N LEU A 264 5.62 -40.44 -70.71
CA LEU A 264 6.11 -41.82 -70.78
C LEU A 264 4.97 -42.83 -70.95
N THR A 265 3.82 -42.58 -70.34
CA THR A 265 2.64 -43.46 -70.49
C THR A 265 2.09 -43.39 -71.91
N ALA A 266 1.98 -42.19 -72.49
CA ALA A 266 1.56 -42.02 -73.88
C ALA A 266 2.54 -42.69 -74.87
N GLU A 267 3.86 -42.58 -74.65
CA GLU A 267 4.87 -43.27 -75.46
C GLU A 267 4.75 -44.80 -75.37
N LYS A 268 4.53 -45.33 -74.14
CA LYS A 268 4.29 -46.77 -73.93
C LYS A 268 3.04 -47.25 -74.65
N GLU A 269 1.95 -46.48 -74.62
CA GLU A 269 0.71 -46.82 -75.35
C GLU A 269 0.96 -46.91 -76.86
N ILE A 270 1.69 -45.96 -77.44
CA ILE A 270 2.08 -45.99 -78.86
C ILE A 270 2.91 -47.26 -79.15
N TYR A 271 3.90 -47.58 -78.32
CA TYR A 271 4.74 -48.76 -78.49
C TYR A 271 3.94 -50.07 -78.45
N VAL A 272 3.01 -50.18 -77.49
CA VAL A 272 2.10 -51.34 -77.38
C VAL A 272 1.21 -51.48 -78.60
N LEU A 273 0.67 -50.38 -79.14
CA LEU A 273 -0.15 -50.41 -80.35
C LEU A 273 0.65 -50.87 -81.58
N VAL A 274 1.88 -50.38 -81.74
CA VAL A 274 2.77 -50.81 -82.84
C VAL A 274 3.06 -52.30 -82.73
N HIS A 275 3.45 -52.80 -81.55
CA HIS A 275 3.72 -54.23 -81.34
C HIS A 275 2.49 -55.12 -81.55
N LYS A 276 1.32 -54.66 -81.12
CA LYS A 276 0.06 -55.39 -81.34
C LYS A 276 -0.23 -55.53 -82.83
N SER A 277 -0.08 -54.45 -83.60
CA SER A 277 -0.26 -54.50 -85.06
C SER A 277 0.76 -55.41 -85.75
N ALA A 278 2.03 -55.39 -85.32
CA ALA A 278 3.08 -56.27 -85.82
C ALA A 278 2.80 -57.75 -85.52
N LYS A 279 2.30 -58.05 -84.31
CA LYS A 279 1.85 -59.39 -83.92
C LYS A 279 0.70 -59.89 -84.81
N GLU A 280 -0.32 -59.06 -85.03
CA GLU A 280 -1.45 -59.41 -85.90
C GLU A 280 -1.03 -59.66 -87.37
N ILE A 281 0.03 -58.98 -87.84
CA ILE A 281 0.64 -59.25 -89.16
C ILE A 281 1.33 -60.62 -89.16
N ALA A 282 2.17 -60.90 -88.16
CA ALA A 282 2.91 -62.16 -88.07
C ALA A 282 1.97 -63.38 -87.92
N GLU A 283 0.91 -63.27 -87.13
CA GLU A 283 -0.08 -64.35 -86.96
C GLU A 283 -0.83 -64.65 -88.26
N ARG A 284 -1.15 -63.63 -89.07
CA ARG A 284 -1.76 -63.83 -90.40
C ARG A 284 -0.84 -64.61 -91.33
N GLU A 285 0.47 -64.33 -91.28
CA GLU A 285 1.46 -65.03 -92.11
C GLU A 285 1.66 -66.48 -91.64
N ILE A 286 1.74 -66.72 -90.33
CA ILE A 286 1.83 -68.07 -89.77
C ILE A 286 0.61 -68.92 -90.16
N ASN A 287 -0.60 -68.34 -90.14
CA ASN A 287 -1.80 -69.05 -90.54
C ASN A 287 -1.79 -69.38 -92.04
N ARG A 288 -1.30 -68.47 -92.89
CA ARG A 288 -1.05 -68.74 -94.32
C ARG A 288 -0.12 -69.93 -94.53
N LEU A 289 1.03 -69.93 -93.86
CA LEU A 289 2.03 -70.99 -93.98
C LEU A 289 1.55 -72.32 -93.39
N ARG A 290 0.65 -72.28 -92.39
CA ARG A 290 0.00 -73.46 -91.82
C ARG A 290 -0.97 -74.11 -92.80
N ASP A 291 -1.69 -73.31 -93.60
CA ASP A 291 -2.59 -73.80 -94.65
C ASP A 291 -1.80 -74.40 -95.85
N GLU A 292 -0.58 -73.93 -96.09
CA GLU A 292 0.31 -74.42 -97.16
C GLU A 292 1.06 -75.73 -96.80
N CYS A 293 1.22 -76.05 -95.51
CA CYS A 293 1.97 -77.21 -95.02
C CYS A 293 1.13 -78.50 -94.84
N GLY A 294 0.06 -78.68 -95.62
CA GLY A 294 -0.83 -79.86 -95.55
C GLY A 294 -0.63 -80.92 -96.66
N ARG A 295 0.55 -81.57 -96.79
CA ARG A 295 0.69 -82.87 -97.49
C ARG A 295 2.04 -83.58 -97.19
N PRO A 296 2.07 -84.92 -96.99
CA PRO A 296 3.23 -85.61 -96.40
C PRO A 296 4.20 -86.18 -97.45
N GLY A 297 5.49 -86.19 -97.11
CA GLY A 297 6.54 -86.79 -97.93
C GLY A 297 7.74 -87.19 -97.08
N GLU A 298 7.81 -88.48 -96.76
CA GLU A 298 8.95 -89.15 -96.11
C GLU A 298 10.11 -89.31 -97.09
N SER A 299 11.22 -88.60 -96.85
CA SER A 299 12.58 -89.08 -97.15
C SER A 299 13.58 -88.10 -96.56
N ASN A 300 13.95 -88.21 -95.28
CA ASN A 300 15.17 -87.54 -94.78
C ASN A 300 15.63 -87.97 -93.38
N LEU A 301 15.36 -89.20 -92.92
CA LEU A 301 15.68 -89.63 -91.54
C LEU A 301 17.17 -89.51 -91.15
N LYS A 302 18.09 -89.41 -92.12
CA LYS A 302 19.53 -89.25 -91.87
C LYS A 302 19.99 -87.79 -91.83
N GLY A 303 19.48 -86.94 -92.72
CA GLY A 303 19.62 -85.49 -92.60
C GLY A 303 18.92 -84.95 -91.35
N LYS A 304 17.74 -85.50 -91.03
CA LYS A 304 16.98 -85.20 -89.80
C LYS A 304 17.75 -85.57 -88.52
N LEU A 305 18.71 -86.50 -88.57
CA LEU A 305 19.51 -86.85 -87.40
C LEU A 305 20.65 -85.84 -87.18
N GLU A 306 21.33 -85.42 -88.25
CA GLU A 306 22.34 -84.35 -88.19
C GLU A 306 21.69 -83.00 -87.85
N GLU A 307 20.54 -82.72 -88.47
CA GLU A 307 19.68 -81.57 -88.18
C GLU A 307 19.11 -81.64 -86.76
N ALA A 308 18.76 -82.82 -86.24
CA ALA A 308 18.38 -83.00 -84.84
C ALA A 308 19.56 -82.78 -83.89
N ASN A 309 20.77 -83.20 -84.24
CA ASN A 309 21.96 -82.97 -83.42
C ASN A 309 22.35 -81.49 -83.38
N GLU A 310 22.30 -80.78 -84.52
CA GLU A 310 22.51 -79.33 -84.52
C GLU A 310 21.34 -78.57 -83.87
N ALA A 311 20.10 -79.04 -84.01
CA ALA A 311 18.97 -78.51 -83.25
C ALA A 311 19.15 -78.73 -81.73
N ILE A 312 19.68 -79.88 -81.30
CA ILE A 312 20.02 -80.14 -79.89
C ILE A 312 21.14 -79.19 -79.41
N LYS A 313 22.12 -78.87 -80.27
CA LYS A 313 23.17 -77.92 -79.92
C LYS A 313 22.63 -76.49 -79.77
N VAL A 314 21.80 -76.04 -80.72
CA VAL A 314 21.10 -74.75 -80.65
C VAL A 314 20.18 -74.70 -79.43
N LEU A 315 19.45 -75.77 -79.12
CA LEU A 315 18.62 -75.85 -77.91
C LEU A 315 19.46 -75.81 -76.62
N ARG A 316 20.67 -76.37 -76.61
CA ARG A 316 21.59 -76.28 -75.48
C ARG A 316 22.17 -74.88 -75.32
N GLU A 317 22.50 -74.20 -76.40
CA GLU A 317 22.94 -72.80 -76.41
C GLU A 317 21.81 -71.89 -75.93
N GLN A 318 20.60 -72.02 -76.50
CA GLN A 318 19.40 -71.30 -76.04
C GLN A 318 19.08 -71.58 -74.57
N LEU A 319 19.22 -72.82 -74.10
CA LEU A 319 19.02 -73.16 -72.70
C LEU A 319 20.06 -72.49 -71.79
N ASN A 320 21.32 -72.40 -72.23
CA ASN A 320 22.37 -71.71 -71.49
C ASN A 320 22.17 -70.18 -71.52
N ASP A 321 21.71 -69.61 -72.62
CA ASP A 321 21.36 -68.19 -72.74
C ASP A 321 20.17 -67.84 -71.85
N VAL A 322 19.13 -68.68 -71.81
CA VAL A 322 18.00 -68.51 -70.89
C VAL A 322 18.46 -68.63 -69.44
N ARG A 323 19.28 -69.64 -69.11
CA ARG A 323 19.83 -69.81 -67.74
C ARG A 323 20.68 -68.63 -67.29
N THR A 324 21.49 -68.07 -68.20
CA THR A 324 22.32 -66.90 -67.87
C THR A 324 21.48 -65.63 -67.74
N SER A 325 20.47 -65.45 -68.59
CA SER A 325 19.46 -64.38 -68.45
C SER A 325 18.68 -64.49 -67.14
N ASP A 326 18.24 -65.69 -66.77
CA ASP A 326 17.52 -65.95 -65.52
C ASP A 326 18.41 -65.72 -64.29
N LEU A 327 19.68 -66.13 -64.34
CA LEU A 327 20.67 -65.82 -63.30
C LEU A 327 20.90 -64.32 -63.17
N CYS A 328 21.02 -63.59 -64.29
CA CYS A 328 21.18 -62.14 -64.27
C CYS A 328 19.94 -61.45 -63.70
N SER A 329 18.73 -61.89 -64.07
CA SER A 329 17.48 -61.31 -63.54
C SER A 329 17.32 -61.59 -62.03
N LEU A 330 17.64 -62.81 -61.58
CA LEU A 330 17.68 -63.14 -60.16
C LEU A 330 18.71 -62.30 -59.41
N GLN A 331 19.88 -62.05 -60.00
CA GLN A 331 20.90 -61.21 -59.40
C GLN A 331 20.42 -59.76 -59.23
N VAL A 332 19.72 -59.20 -60.22
CA VAL A 332 19.08 -57.87 -60.12
C VAL A 332 18.05 -57.87 -58.98
N VAL A 333 17.15 -58.85 -58.93
CA VAL A 333 16.12 -58.96 -57.88
C VAL A 333 16.75 -59.08 -56.48
N VAL A 334 17.85 -59.84 -56.33
CA VAL A 334 18.58 -59.94 -55.06
C VAL A 334 19.17 -58.58 -54.66
N THR A 335 19.76 -57.85 -55.60
CA THR A 335 20.30 -56.50 -55.29
C THR A 335 19.22 -55.49 -54.93
N GLU A 336 18.05 -55.56 -55.57
CA GLU A 336 16.89 -54.74 -55.23
C GLU A 336 16.33 -55.12 -53.84
N LEU A 337 16.25 -56.41 -53.52
CA LEU A 337 15.84 -56.90 -52.21
C LEU A 337 16.79 -56.39 -51.10
N ASP A 338 18.10 -56.46 -51.31
CA ASP A 338 19.10 -55.94 -50.37
C ASP A 338 19.05 -54.41 -50.24
N SER A 339 18.71 -53.70 -51.32
CA SER A 339 18.46 -52.25 -51.28
C SER A 339 17.24 -51.93 -50.42
N ASN A 340 16.11 -52.60 -50.69
CA ASN A 340 14.86 -52.40 -49.96
C ASN A 340 15.00 -52.77 -48.48
N LYS A 341 15.79 -53.80 -48.16
CA LYS A 341 16.08 -54.18 -46.77
C LYS A 341 16.81 -53.06 -46.01
N ARG A 342 17.82 -52.44 -46.62
CA ARG A 342 18.54 -51.30 -46.01
C ARG A 342 17.64 -50.08 -45.83
N GLU A 343 16.76 -49.81 -46.78
CA GLU A 343 15.78 -48.73 -46.64
C GLU A 343 14.78 -49.01 -45.50
N LEU A 344 14.33 -50.26 -45.36
CA LEU A 344 13.49 -50.68 -44.23
C LEU A 344 14.20 -50.53 -42.88
N GLU A 345 15.47 -50.90 -42.78
CA GLU A 345 16.28 -50.70 -41.57
C GLU A 345 16.36 -49.21 -41.20
N LYS A 346 16.58 -48.32 -42.18
CA LYS A 346 16.58 -46.87 -41.97
C LYS A 346 15.23 -46.34 -41.48
N ILE A 347 14.11 -46.81 -42.05
CA ILE A 347 12.76 -46.44 -41.59
C ILE A 347 12.53 -46.89 -40.14
N VAL A 348 13.05 -48.05 -39.75
CA VAL A 348 12.96 -48.55 -38.36
C VAL A 348 13.77 -47.67 -37.40
N GLU A 349 14.96 -47.23 -37.79
CA GLU A 349 15.78 -46.29 -37.00
C GLU A 349 15.07 -44.94 -36.82
N GLU A 350 14.53 -44.38 -37.90
CA GLU A 350 13.75 -43.13 -37.87
C GLU A 350 12.51 -43.27 -36.98
N ARG A 351 11.77 -44.38 -37.08
CA ARG A 351 10.63 -44.68 -36.19
C ARG A 351 11.06 -44.70 -34.72
N ASN A 352 12.20 -45.33 -34.42
CA ASN A 352 12.71 -45.39 -33.04
C ASN A 352 13.13 -44.02 -32.53
N SER A 353 13.71 -43.16 -33.38
CA SER A 353 14.03 -41.77 -33.05
C SER A 353 12.78 -40.92 -32.81
N ILE A 354 11.75 -41.05 -33.64
CA ILE A 354 10.46 -40.38 -33.42
C ILE A 354 9.83 -40.85 -32.12
N ARG A 355 9.89 -42.16 -31.85
CA ARG A 355 9.34 -42.73 -30.61
C ARG A 355 10.03 -42.18 -29.37
N SER A 356 11.37 -42.08 -29.36
CA SER A 356 12.08 -41.50 -28.22
C SER A 356 11.78 -40.01 -28.03
N TYR A 357 11.61 -39.27 -29.12
CA TYR A 357 11.17 -37.87 -29.07
C TYR A 357 9.75 -37.72 -28.51
N LEU A 358 8.81 -38.59 -28.92
CA LEU A 358 7.46 -38.62 -28.37
C LEU A 358 7.44 -38.98 -26.88
N ASP A 359 8.30 -39.90 -26.45
CA ASP A 359 8.45 -40.26 -25.04
C ASP A 359 9.02 -39.08 -24.23
N SER A 360 9.96 -38.29 -24.79
CA SER A 360 10.46 -37.04 -24.19
C SER A 360 9.36 -36.00 -24.01
N ILE A 361 8.60 -35.71 -25.07
CA ILE A 361 7.46 -34.76 -25.02
C ILE A 361 6.42 -35.25 -24.00
N ARG A 362 6.15 -36.55 -23.93
CA ARG A 362 5.20 -37.12 -22.97
C ARG A 362 5.66 -36.89 -21.53
N SER A 363 6.96 -37.03 -21.24
CA SER A 363 7.52 -36.72 -19.92
C SER A 363 7.38 -35.23 -19.60
N GLU A 364 7.77 -34.35 -20.52
CA GLU A 364 7.66 -32.90 -20.34
C GLU A 364 6.20 -32.47 -20.11
N LEU A 365 5.24 -33.08 -20.80
CA LEU A 365 3.82 -32.84 -20.60
C LEU A 365 3.34 -33.24 -19.20
N GLU A 366 3.80 -34.38 -18.67
CA GLU A 366 3.44 -34.79 -17.31
C GLU A 366 4.08 -33.87 -16.27
N ASP A 367 5.32 -33.42 -16.48
CA ASP A 367 5.97 -32.42 -15.61
C ASP A 367 5.22 -31.08 -15.60
N VAL A 368 4.73 -30.63 -16.77
CA VAL A 368 3.88 -29.44 -16.86
C VAL A 368 2.56 -29.64 -16.10
N ARG A 369 1.94 -30.82 -16.20
CA ARG A 369 0.71 -31.14 -15.47
C ARG A 369 0.92 -31.14 -13.96
N ILE A 370 2.03 -31.71 -13.48
CA ILE A 370 2.38 -31.70 -12.06
C ILE A 370 2.55 -30.25 -11.58
N ARG A 371 3.36 -29.46 -12.29
CA ARG A 371 3.57 -28.03 -11.97
C ARG A 371 2.27 -27.21 -12.01
N HIS A 372 1.36 -27.53 -12.93
CA HIS A 372 0.05 -26.87 -12.99
C HIS A 372 -0.78 -27.16 -11.74
N ARG A 373 -0.88 -28.43 -11.32
CA ARG A 373 -1.57 -28.82 -10.07
C ARG A 373 -0.96 -28.14 -8.85
N GLU A 374 0.37 -28.07 -8.76
CA GLU A 374 1.06 -27.36 -7.68
C GLU A 374 0.82 -25.84 -7.69
N CYS A 375 0.73 -25.22 -8.86
CA CYS A 375 0.36 -23.81 -8.96
C CYS A 375 -1.09 -23.57 -8.55
N GLU A 376 -1.99 -24.47 -8.92
CA GLU A 376 -3.41 -24.42 -8.56
C GLU A 376 -3.61 -24.53 -7.04
N THR A 377 -2.92 -25.46 -6.38
CA THR A 377 -2.98 -25.56 -4.90
C THR A 377 -2.43 -24.30 -4.23
N LYS A 378 -1.30 -23.76 -4.70
CA LYS A 378 -0.74 -22.50 -4.18
C LYS A 378 -1.67 -21.30 -4.42
N ALA A 379 -2.38 -21.27 -5.55
CA ALA A 379 -3.38 -20.24 -5.83
C ALA A 379 -4.55 -20.31 -4.85
N LEU A 380 -5.10 -21.51 -4.60
CA LEU A 380 -6.17 -21.72 -3.62
C LEU A 380 -5.73 -21.34 -2.19
N GLU A 381 -4.49 -21.66 -1.81
CA GLU A 381 -3.92 -21.22 -0.52
C GLU A 381 -3.80 -19.69 -0.42
N ALA A 382 -3.38 -19.02 -1.50
CA ALA A 382 -3.31 -17.56 -1.55
C ALA A 382 -4.70 -16.92 -1.50
N GLU A 383 -5.69 -17.48 -2.19
CA GLU A 383 -7.09 -17.06 -2.13
C GLU A 383 -7.66 -17.17 -0.72
N SER A 384 -7.42 -18.30 -0.03
CA SER A 384 -7.83 -18.49 1.37
C SER A 384 -7.20 -17.44 2.30
N LYS A 385 -5.93 -17.10 2.11
CA LYS A 385 -5.25 -16.02 2.88
C LYS A 385 -5.86 -14.66 2.59
N LEU A 386 -6.18 -14.36 1.33
CA LEU A 386 -6.83 -13.10 0.96
C LEU A 386 -8.21 -12.98 1.58
N GLU A 387 -8.98 -14.07 1.62
CA GLU A 387 -10.29 -14.09 2.25
C GLU A 387 -10.19 -13.87 3.76
N GLN A 388 -9.24 -14.54 4.43
CA GLN A 388 -8.96 -14.29 5.85
C GLN A 388 -8.60 -12.82 6.13
N MET A 389 -7.83 -12.19 5.24
CA MET A 389 -7.48 -10.77 5.37
C MET A 389 -8.67 -9.85 5.13
N ARG A 390 -9.58 -10.19 4.20
CA ARG A 390 -10.85 -9.46 4.01
C ARG A 390 -11.74 -9.53 5.25
N ASP A 391 -11.89 -10.72 5.84
CA ASP A 391 -12.67 -10.90 7.06
C ASP A 391 -12.13 -10.04 8.20
N ARG A 392 -10.79 -10.04 8.40
CA ARG A 392 -10.14 -9.17 9.39
C ARG A 392 -10.36 -7.69 9.12
N LEU A 393 -10.33 -7.29 7.85
CA LEU A 393 -10.57 -5.90 7.47
C LEU A 393 -12.01 -5.49 7.78
N GLU A 394 -12.99 -6.34 7.45
CA GLU A 394 -14.39 -6.05 7.76
C GLU A 394 -14.63 -5.99 9.27
N ILE A 395 -14.04 -6.89 10.07
CA ILE A 395 -14.08 -6.81 11.54
C ILE A 395 -13.50 -5.49 12.04
N LYS A 396 -12.32 -5.09 11.56
CA LYS A 396 -11.68 -3.83 11.97
C LYS A 396 -12.49 -2.61 11.56
N LYS A 397 -13.13 -2.67 10.40
CA LYS A 397 -14.03 -1.62 9.92
C LYS A 397 -15.27 -1.52 10.80
N THR A 398 -15.88 -2.64 11.20
CA THR A 398 -17.02 -2.62 12.14
C THR A 398 -16.63 -2.11 13.52
N GLU A 399 -15.47 -2.51 14.05
CA GLU A 399 -14.94 -1.99 15.34
C GLU A 399 -14.71 -0.47 15.28
N LEU A 400 -14.22 0.03 14.15
CA LEU A 400 -13.96 1.45 13.94
C LEU A 400 -15.26 2.25 13.75
N GLU A 401 -16.25 1.71 13.05
CA GLU A 401 -17.59 2.31 12.99
C GLU A 401 -18.28 2.28 14.35
N GLU A 402 -18.15 1.21 15.13
CA GLU A 402 -18.65 1.14 16.51
C GLU A 402 -17.98 2.21 17.39
N ALA A 403 -16.64 2.33 17.33
CA ALA A 403 -15.89 3.37 18.04
C ALA A 403 -16.26 4.80 17.59
N ARG A 404 -16.64 4.99 16.32
CA ARG A 404 -17.15 6.27 15.81
C ARG A 404 -18.59 6.55 16.25
N SER A 405 -19.43 5.51 16.33
CA SER A 405 -20.82 5.61 16.79
C SER A 405 -20.95 5.73 18.31
N ASN A 406 -19.89 5.39 19.05
CA ASN A 406 -19.74 5.75 20.45
C ASN A 406 -19.65 7.28 20.52
N ASN A 407 -20.81 7.91 20.72
CA ASN A 407 -21.12 9.35 20.78
C ASN A 407 -20.36 10.11 21.90
N VAL A 408 -19.15 9.69 22.26
CA VAL A 408 -18.28 10.34 23.23
C VAL A 408 -18.00 11.78 22.82
N PHE A 409 -17.89 12.06 21.52
CA PHE A 409 -17.73 13.42 21.01
C PHE A 409 -18.98 14.28 21.27
N ASP A 410 -20.17 13.78 20.92
CA ASP A 410 -21.43 14.51 21.13
C ASP A 410 -21.74 14.68 22.63
N GLN A 411 -21.43 13.67 23.44
CA GLN A 411 -21.57 13.74 24.90
C GLN A 411 -20.59 14.75 25.49
N MET A 412 -19.32 14.74 25.08
CA MET A 412 -18.31 15.69 25.52
C MET A 412 -18.64 17.12 25.08
N GLN A 413 -19.17 17.29 23.87
CA GLN A 413 -19.65 18.58 23.38
C GLN A 413 -20.85 19.08 24.20
N SER A 414 -21.82 18.19 24.49
CA SER A 414 -22.96 18.54 25.34
C SER A 414 -22.54 18.97 26.75
N ASP A 415 -21.55 18.29 27.34
CA ASP A 415 -21.07 18.61 28.68
C ASP A 415 -20.23 19.89 28.70
N LEU A 416 -19.46 20.16 27.65
CA LEU A 416 -18.73 21.42 27.48
C LEU A 416 -19.69 22.61 27.32
N GLU A 417 -20.76 22.46 26.53
CA GLU A 417 -21.80 23.50 26.39
C GLU A 417 -22.52 23.78 27.72
N LYS A 418 -22.83 22.75 28.51
CA LYS A 418 -23.40 22.92 29.87
C LYS A 418 -22.45 23.68 30.80
N LEU A 419 -21.17 23.30 30.81
CA LEU A 419 -20.16 23.96 31.65
C LEU A 419 -19.95 25.43 31.24
N LEU A 420 -19.96 25.74 29.94
CA LEU A 420 -19.88 27.12 29.47
C LEU A 420 -21.10 27.94 29.90
N ALA A 421 -22.31 27.38 29.79
CA ALA A 421 -23.53 28.03 30.23
C ALA A 421 -23.54 28.26 31.75
N GLU A 422 -22.96 27.34 32.54
CA GLU A 422 -22.78 27.49 33.97
C GLU A 422 -21.77 28.59 34.33
N ALA A 423 -20.59 28.58 33.71
CA ALA A 423 -19.59 29.61 33.92
C ALA A 423 -20.10 31.01 33.53
N GLU A 424 -20.97 31.13 32.52
CA GLU A 424 -21.58 32.39 32.12
C GLU A 424 -22.65 32.87 33.10
N ARG A 425 -23.45 31.96 33.67
CA ARG A 425 -24.37 32.27 34.78
C ARG A 425 -23.61 32.81 35.98
N ASP A 426 -22.59 32.11 36.44
CA ASP A 426 -21.79 32.49 37.61
C ASP A 426 -21.11 33.85 37.40
N ARG A 427 -20.59 34.11 36.20
CA ARG A 427 -20.03 35.41 35.83
C ARG A 427 -21.07 36.53 35.92
N SER A 428 -22.27 36.30 35.38
CA SER A 428 -23.35 37.29 35.42
C SER A 428 -23.84 37.57 36.84
N GLU A 429 -23.83 36.57 37.72
CA GLU A 429 -24.16 36.71 39.13
C GLU A 429 -23.06 37.47 39.88
N ALA A 430 -21.80 37.15 39.64
CA ALA A 430 -20.66 37.88 40.18
C ALA A 430 -20.67 39.36 39.77
N GLU A 431 -21.00 39.66 38.51
CA GLU A 431 -21.13 41.05 38.04
C GLU A 431 -22.28 41.81 38.73
N LYS A 432 -23.42 41.14 38.99
CA LYS A 432 -24.53 41.73 39.74
C LYS A 432 -24.13 42.04 41.18
N LEU A 433 -23.51 41.07 41.86
CA LEU A 433 -23.00 41.25 43.22
C LEU A 433 -21.95 42.36 43.28
N HIS A 434 -21.07 42.45 42.28
CA HIS A 434 -20.07 43.52 42.21
C HIS A 434 -20.72 44.91 42.10
N LYS A 435 -21.76 45.05 41.27
CA LYS A 435 -22.53 46.30 41.16
C LYS A 435 -23.23 46.64 42.49
N GLU A 436 -23.78 45.66 43.17
CA GLU A 436 -24.42 45.85 44.48
C GLU A 436 -23.42 46.28 45.57
N ILE A 437 -22.24 45.65 45.60
CA ILE A 437 -21.14 46.04 46.49
C ILE A 437 -20.71 47.49 46.23
N GLU A 438 -20.58 47.88 44.96
CA GLU A 438 -20.19 49.25 44.60
C GLU A 438 -21.24 50.28 45.03
N LEU A 439 -22.54 49.96 44.91
CA LEU A 439 -23.62 50.82 45.42
C LEU A 439 -23.56 50.96 46.96
N LEU A 440 -23.43 49.84 47.68
CA LEU A 440 -23.30 49.85 49.14
C LEU A 440 -22.06 50.63 49.60
N ARG A 441 -20.97 50.56 48.83
CA ARG A 441 -19.76 51.36 49.09
C ARG A 441 -20.03 52.85 48.96
N GLN A 442 -20.70 53.28 47.89
CA GLN A 442 -21.07 54.69 47.70
C GLN A 442 -21.99 55.19 48.81
N GLU A 443 -22.96 54.38 49.23
CA GLU A 443 -23.83 54.69 50.38
C GLU A 443 -23.05 54.82 51.69
N ALA A 444 -22.10 53.92 51.95
CA ALA A 444 -21.24 53.98 53.11
C ALA A 444 -20.31 55.22 53.10
N GLU A 445 -19.77 55.59 51.93
CA GLU A 445 -18.98 56.81 51.76
C GLU A 445 -19.82 58.07 52.00
N ALA A 446 -21.06 58.11 51.50
CA ALA A 446 -21.99 59.20 51.76
C ALA A 446 -22.36 59.31 53.26
N ALA A 447 -22.63 58.18 53.92
CA ALA A 447 -22.91 58.13 55.35
C ALA A 447 -21.70 58.61 56.18
N ASN A 448 -20.48 58.23 55.80
CA ASN A 448 -19.25 58.72 56.44
C ASN A 448 -19.05 60.23 56.26
N PHE A 449 -19.37 60.77 55.08
CA PHE A 449 -19.32 62.21 54.84
C PHE A 449 -20.32 62.97 55.74
N ALA A 450 -21.56 62.48 55.82
CA ALA A 450 -22.58 63.04 56.70
C ALA A 450 -22.19 62.96 58.18
N ALA A 451 -21.55 61.86 58.60
CA ALA A 451 -21.04 61.70 59.97
C ALA A 451 -19.94 62.73 60.28
N ARG A 452 -18.98 62.94 59.38
CA ARG A 452 -17.93 63.98 59.57
C ARG A 452 -18.53 65.38 59.65
N GLU A 453 -19.50 65.70 58.81
CA GLU A 453 -20.18 66.99 58.86
C GLU A 453 -20.93 67.18 60.20
N ALA A 454 -21.52 66.12 60.73
CA ALA A 454 -22.15 66.14 62.06
C ALA A 454 -21.12 66.31 63.19
N ASP A 455 -19.97 65.64 63.11
CA ASP A 455 -18.86 65.78 64.07
C ASP A 455 -18.30 67.21 64.08
N GLU A 456 -18.10 67.82 62.91
CA GLU A 456 -17.66 69.22 62.78
C GLU A 456 -18.69 70.18 63.41
N LYS A 457 -19.98 69.98 63.15
CA LYS A 457 -21.07 70.76 63.79
C LYS A 457 -21.08 70.57 65.30
N LEU A 458 -20.85 69.36 65.79
CA LEU A 458 -20.77 69.05 67.21
C LEU A 458 -19.56 69.74 67.86
N GLU A 459 -18.41 69.77 67.19
CA GLU A 459 -17.22 70.50 67.66
C GLU A 459 -17.49 72.00 67.78
N VAL A 460 -18.19 72.60 66.80
CA VAL A 460 -18.63 74.00 66.87
C VAL A 460 -19.59 74.22 68.04
N ALA A 461 -20.61 73.37 68.20
CA ALA A 461 -21.56 73.46 69.31
C ALA A 461 -20.88 73.29 70.68
N LEU A 462 -19.85 72.43 70.78
CA LEU A 462 -19.04 72.28 71.99
C LEU A 462 -18.27 73.56 72.31
N LYS A 463 -17.62 74.19 71.31
CA LYS A 463 -16.93 75.48 71.50
C LYS A 463 -17.90 76.59 71.91
N GLU A 464 -19.10 76.63 71.32
CA GLU A 464 -20.16 77.57 71.71
C GLU A 464 -20.65 77.30 73.14
N ALA A 465 -20.85 76.04 73.53
CA ALA A 465 -21.24 75.66 74.88
C ALA A 465 -20.15 75.99 75.91
N GLU A 466 -18.87 75.79 75.57
CA GLU A 466 -17.74 76.21 76.40
C GLU A 466 -17.67 77.73 76.54
N ALA A 467 -17.92 78.49 75.47
CA ALA A 467 -18.01 79.95 75.52
C ALA A 467 -19.20 80.41 76.37
N ALA A 468 -20.36 79.76 76.25
CA ALA A 468 -21.54 80.03 77.10
C ALA A 468 -21.25 79.72 78.58
N LYS A 469 -20.54 78.63 78.87
CA LYS A 469 -20.11 78.26 80.22
C LYS A 469 -19.04 79.21 80.79
N ALA A 470 -18.17 79.77 79.95
CA ALA A 470 -17.25 80.83 80.34
C ALA A 470 -17.99 82.14 80.65
N ALA A 471 -19.02 82.48 79.86
CA ALA A 471 -19.90 83.61 80.12
C ALA A 471 -20.74 83.40 81.40
N GLU A 472 -21.22 82.19 81.67
CA GLU A 472 -21.88 81.79 82.93
C GLU A 472 -20.95 82.03 84.13
N LYS A 473 -19.70 81.56 84.07
CA LYS A 473 -18.69 81.82 85.12
C LYS A 473 -18.41 83.30 85.33
N LEU A 474 -18.30 84.09 84.24
CA LEU A 474 -18.15 85.54 84.32
C LEU A 474 -19.36 86.22 84.96
N ALA A 475 -20.58 85.72 84.70
CA ALA A 475 -21.79 86.21 85.36
C ALA A 475 -21.81 85.83 86.85
N ASP A 476 -21.43 84.60 87.21
CA ASP A 476 -21.29 84.16 88.60
C ASP A 476 -20.22 84.96 89.36
N GLU A 477 -19.07 85.25 88.74
CA GLU A 477 -18.03 86.12 89.33
C GLU A 477 -18.53 87.55 89.52
N LYS A 478 -19.33 88.07 88.57
CA LYS A 478 -19.97 89.40 88.68
C LYS A 478 -21.10 89.44 89.72
N ILE A 479 -21.70 88.30 90.04
CA ILE A 479 -22.64 88.13 91.17
C ILE A 479 -21.87 88.07 92.51
N HIS A 480 -20.62 87.60 92.51
CA HIS A 480 -19.80 87.46 93.72
C HIS A 480 -18.98 88.71 94.12
N ASP A 481 -18.66 89.62 93.18
CA ASP A 481 -17.87 90.85 93.45
C ASP A 481 -18.58 92.16 93.07
N SER A 482 -19.43 92.70 93.96
CA SER A 482 -19.74 94.15 94.03
C SER A 482 -20.24 94.58 95.44
N PRO A 483 -20.06 95.86 95.84
CA PRO A 483 -20.26 96.32 97.21
C PRO A 483 -21.73 96.64 97.56
N ARG A 484 -22.04 96.45 98.85
CA ARG A 484 -23.33 96.58 99.54
C ARG A 484 -23.90 98.02 99.58
N ALA A 485 -25.17 98.18 99.20
CA ALA A 485 -26.14 99.11 99.79
C ALA A 485 -27.61 98.64 99.54
N ASP A 486 -28.23 98.16 100.63
CA ASP A 486 -29.65 98.04 101.01
C ASP A 486 -30.79 97.97 99.97
N ALA A 487 -31.49 96.82 99.90
CA ALA A 487 -32.87 96.65 100.39
C ALA A 487 -33.50 95.27 100.03
N VAL A 488 -33.92 94.53 101.08
CA VAL A 488 -35.12 93.66 101.18
C VAL A 488 -35.14 92.25 100.51
N GLU A 489 -35.22 91.27 101.42
CA GLU A 489 -35.87 89.93 101.39
C GLU A 489 -35.24 88.68 100.73
N SER A 490 -34.93 87.73 101.63
CA SER A 490 -35.11 86.26 101.57
C SER A 490 -34.47 85.48 100.41
N SER A 491 -33.67 84.43 100.59
CA SER A 491 -33.46 83.55 101.73
C SER A 491 -32.22 82.66 101.49
N LYS A 492 -31.56 82.29 102.61
CA LYS A 492 -30.52 81.26 102.84
C LYS A 492 -30.29 80.25 101.70
N GLY A 493 -29.05 80.04 101.26
CA GLY A 493 -28.09 79.19 101.99
C GLY A 493 -27.28 78.30 101.03
N PRO A 494 -26.25 77.58 101.52
CA PRO A 494 -24.88 77.72 101.05
C PRO A 494 -24.39 76.57 100.14
N GLY A 495 -23.24 76.81 99.49
CA GLY A 495 -22.53 75.83 98.67
C GLY A 495 -22.23 74.51 99.39
N SER A 496 -22.22 73.43 98.60
CA SER A 496 -21.76 72.12 99.04
C SER A 496 -21.20 71.34 97.85
N LEU A 497 -19.97 70.87 98.04
CA LEU A 497 -19.29 69.80 97.33
C LEU A 497 -20.24 68.86 96.60
N ARG A 498 -20.01 68.66 95.29
CA ARG A 498 -20.66 67.64 94.44
C ARG A 498 -20.62 66.27 95.12
N ARG A 499 -21.67 65.97 95.87
CA ARG A 499 -22.06 64.64 96.30
C ARG A 499 -23.46 64.44 95.76
N ILE A 500 -23.53 63.87 94.55
CA ILE A 500 -24.79 63.49 93.93
C ILE A 500 -25.39 62.40 94.83
N ARG A 501 -26.41 62.77 95.62
CA ARG A 501 -27.29 61.81 96.29
C ARG A 501 -28.25 61.31 95.23
N LEU A 502 -27.95 60.15 94.65
CA LEU A 502 -28.91 59.40 93.86
C LEU A 502 -30.05 58.99 94.79
N THR A 503 -31.29 59.18 94.36
CA THR A 503 -32.43 58.57 95.06
C THR A 503 -32.33 57.04 94.91
N ALA A 504 -32.89 56.28 95.87
CA ALA A 504 -32.82 54.81 95.82
C ALA A 504 -33.37 54.26 94.49
N GLU A 505 -34.42 54.89 93.97
CA GLU A 505 -35.05 54.56 92.69
C GLU A 505 -34.15 54.84 91.48
N GLU A 506 -33.40 55.95 91.46
CA GLU A 506 -32.45 56.27 90.39
C GLU A 506 -31.24 55.33 90.39
N PHE A 507 -30.74 54.96 91.58
CA PHE A 507 -29.67 53.97 91.73
C PHE A 507 -30.12 52.58 91.29
N GLU A 508 -31.34 52.15 91.65
CA GLU A 508 -31.93 50.89 91.19
C GLU A 508 -32.18 50.90 89.68
N SER A 509 -32.65 52.01 89.11
CA SER A 509 -32.85 52.18 87.66
C SER A 509 -31.53 52.10 86.88
N MET A 510 -30.47 52.74 87.38
CA MET A 510 -29.15 52.68 86.75
C MET A 510 -28.53 51.29 86.87
N ASN A 511 -28.66 50.62 88.03
CA ASN A 511 -28.24 49.23 88.18
C ASN A 511 -29.01 48.29 87.25
N LYS A 512 -30.32 48.50 87.06
CA LYS A 512 -31.11 47.71 86.12
C LYS A 512 -30.62 47.88 84.67
N LYS A 513 -30.29 49.11 84.26
CA LYS A 513 -29.69 49.38 82.94
C LYS A 513 -28.30 48.75 82.80
N ILE A 514 -27.47 48.79 83.85
CA ILE A 514 -26.15 48.14 83.85
C ILE A 514 -26.31 46.62 83.68
N GLU A 515 -27.24 45.99 84.42
CA GLU A 515 -27.51 44.56 84.29
C GLU A 515 -28.09 44.19 82.93
N GLU A 516 -28.92 45.05 82.33
CA GLU A 516 -29.43 44.84 80.97
C GLU A 516 -28.33 44.99 79.90
N CYS A 517 -27.43 45.96 80.04
CA CYS A 517 -26.25 46.08 79.18
C CYS A 517 -25.30 44.88 79.35
N LYS A 518 -25.12 44.35 80.56
CA LYS A 518 -24.35 43.12 80.80
C LYS A 518 -24.99 41.92 80.11
N LYS A 519 -26.30 41.73 80.25
CA LYS A 519 -27.03 40.65 79.55
C LYS A 519 -26.89 40.76 78.03
N GLN A 520 -27.03 41.96 77.47
CA GLN A 520 -26.83 42.18 76.03
C GLN A 520 -25.39 41.90 75.59
N ALA A 521 -24.39 42.21 76.43
CA ALA A 521 -23.00 41.86 76.16
C ALA A 521 -22.77 40.34 76.23
N ASP A 522 -23.32 39.66 77.25
CA ASP A 522 -23.24 38.21 77.41
C ASP A 522 -23.95 37.46 76.27
N GLU A 523 -25.10 37.94 75.80
CA GLU A 523 -25.82 37.42 74.63
C GLU A 523 -24.99 37.58 73.33
N LYS A 524 -24.33 38.73 73.15
CA LYS A 524 -23.42 38.94 72.00
C LYS A 524 -22.19 38.05 72.08
N VAL A 525 -21.59 37.88 73.26
CA VAL A 525 -20.43 37.01 73.46
C VAL A 525 -20.81 35.55 73.21
N THR A 526 -21.96 35.09 73.70
CA THR A 526 -22.45 33.72 73.46
C THR A 526 -22.76 33.47 71.99
N SER A 527 -23.36 34.44 71.28
CA SER A 527 -23.60 34.38 69.84
C SER A 527 -22.28 34.31 69.04
N LEU A 528 -21.31 35.18 69.36
CA LEU A 528 -19.99 35.18 68.70
C LEU A 528 -19.20 33.90 69.00
N MET A 529 -19.27 33.38 70.23
CA MET A 529 -18.66 32.09 70.57
C MET A 529 -19.30 30.94 69.81
N ALA A 530 -20.62 30.96 69.56
CA ALA A 530 -21.30 29.96 68.76
C ALA A 530 -20.86 30.02 67.28
N GLN A 531 -20.76 31.22 66.70
CA GLN A 531 -20.25 31.41 65.34
C GLN A 531 -18.78 30.96 65.23
N LEU A 532 -17.93 31.34 66.19
CA LEU A 532 -16.52 30.92 66.22
C LEU A 532 -16.38 29.40 66.29
N ARG A 533 -17.20 28.72 67.12
CA ARG A 533 -17.21 27.26 67.20
C ARG A 533 -17.65 26.61 65.88
N ALA A 534 -18.64 27.19 65.20
CA ALA A 534 -19.09 26.70 63.90
C ALA A 534 -18.01 26.88 62.81
N THR A 535 -17.34 28.03 62.77
CA THR A 535 -16.23 28.29 61.85
C THR A 535 -15.05 27.35 62.13
N ASN A 536 -14.69 27.17 63.40
CA ASN A 536 -13.61 26.26 63.81
C ASN A 536 -13.94 24.78 63.51
N ALA A 537 -15.21 24.39 63.58
CA ALA A 537 -15.64 23.05 63.14
C ALA A 537 -15.46 22.88 61.63
N GLY A 538 -15.88 23.86 60.81
CA GLY A 538 -15.68 23.85 59.36
C GLY A 538 -14.19 23.86 58.97
N GLU A 539 -13.36 24.64 59.66
CA GLU A 539 -11.91 24.66 59.47
C GLU A 539 -11.26 23.30 59.75
N ASN A 540 -11.70 22.62 60.82
CA ASN A 540 -11.23 21.27 61.14
C ASN A 540 -11.65 20.24 60.08
N GLU A 541 -12.86 20.32 59.55
CA GLU A 541 -13.31 19.42 58.48
C GLU A 541 -12.51 19.61 57.18
N VAL A 542 -12.21 20.86 56.82
CA VAL A 542 -11.36 21.18 55.67
C VAL A 542 -9.93 20.69 55.92
N SER A 543 -9.38 20.92 57.10
CA SER A 543 -8.04 20.45 57.49
C SER A 543 -7.94 18.92 57.39
N GLN A 544 -8.96 18.18 57.87
CA GLN A 544 -9.01 16.72 57.75
C GLN A 544 -9.12 16.25 56.29
N LYS A 545 -9.85 16.98 55.42
CA LYS A 545 -9.91 16.68 53.99
C LYS A 545 -8.54 16.87 53.33
N VAL A 546 -7.85 17.96 53.65
CA VAL A 546 -6.51 18.25 53.13
C VAL A 546 -5.51 17.19 53.59
N GLU A 547 -5.53 16.80 54.86
CA GLU A 547 -4.67 15.72 55.36
C GLU A 547 -4.92 14.38 54.65
N ARG A 548 -6.18 14.02 54.36
CA ARG A 548 -6.50 12.80 53.62
C ARG A 548 -5.92 12.84 52.20
N MET A 549 -6.12 13.94 51.48
CA MET A 549 -5.54 14.11 50.13
C MET A 549 -4.02 14.05 50.16
N LEU A 550 -3.36 14.64 51.16
CA LEU A 550 -1.91 14.57 51.30
C LEU A 550 -1.42 13.13 51.54
N ARG A 551 -2.14 12.34 52.33
CA ARG A 551 -1.82 10.91 52.53
C ARG A 551 -2.02 10.11 51.26
N GLU A 552 -3.09 10.36 50.49
CA GLU A 552 -3.33 9.71 49.19
C GLU A 552 -2.24 10.05 48.17
N ILE A 553 -1.81 11.32 48.12
CA ILE A 553 -0.68 11.76 47.27
C ILE A 553 0.60 11.02 47.66
N GLU A 554 0.86 10.82 48.95
CA GLU A 554 2.05 10.10 49.41
C GLU A 554 2.02 8.62 49.02
N VAL A 555 0.85 7.97 49.12
CA VAL A 555 0.65 6.59 48.65
C VAL A 555 0.92 6.51 47.14
N ILE A 556 0.32 7.39 46.34
CA ILE A 556 0.52 7.41 44.88
C ILE A 556 2.00 7.64 44.53
N LYS A 557 2.70 8.54 45.25
CA LYS A 557 4.15 8.74 45.04
C LYS A 557 4.95 7.48 45.32
N SER A 558 4.67 6.79 46.42
CA SER A 558 5.34 5.53 46.75
C SER A 558 5.09 4.45 45.69
N GLU A 559 3.86 4.35 45.17
CA GLU A 559 3.51 3.44 44.09
C GLU A 559 4.23 3.77 42.78
N ILE A 560 4.38 5.06 42.45
CA ILE A 560 5.16 5.53 41.29
C ILE A 560 6.63 5.17 41.46
N GLU A 561 7.24 5.43 42.62
CA GLU A 561 8.64 5.09 42.88
C GLU A 561 8.90 3.59 42.74
N ASP A 562 8.00 2.75 43.26
CA ASP A 562 8.12 1.30 43.15
C ASP A 562 7.84 0.80 41.72
N ALA A 563 6.98 1.47 40.95
CA ALA A 563 6.81 1.22 39.53
C ALA A 563 8.08 1.59 38.74
N VAL A 564 8.74 2.71 39.06
CA VAL A 564 10.01 3.12 38.43
C VAL A 564 11.11 2.11 38.74
N LYS A 565 11.31 1.72 40.01
CA LYS A 565 12.30 0.71 40.39
C LYS A 565 12.08 -0.61 39.65
N ARG A 566 10.81 -1.04 39.50
CA ARG A 566 10.47 -2.25 38.72
C ARG A 566 10.81 -2.10 37.24
N ALA A 567 10.51 -0.94 36.64
CA ALA A 567 10.85 -0.67 35.25
C ALA A 567 12.38 -0.65 35.02
N GLU A 568 13.14 -0.05 35.93
CA GLU A 568 14.61 -0.04 35.88
C GLU A 568 15.19 -1.45 35.98
N MET A 569 14.68 -2.29 36.90
CA MET A 569 15.08 -3.69 37.00
C MET A 569 14.76 -4.48 35.72
N ALA A 570 13.59 -4.25 35.10
CA ALA A 570 13.23 -4.88 33.84
C ALA A 570 14.11 -4.42 32.67
N GLU A 571 14.48 -3.14 32.61
CA GLU A 571 15.41 -2.63 31.61
C GLU A 571 16.83 -3.20 31.82
N GLY A 572 17.27 -3.35 33.07
CA GLY A 572 18.51 -4.03 33.42
C GLY A 572 18.53 -5.47 32.95
N ALA A 573 17.46 -6.24 33.21
CA ALA A 573 17.32 -7.61 32.73
C ALA A 573 17.29 -7.68 31.19
N LYS A 574 16.58 -6.76 30.53
CA LYS A 574 16.54 -6.65 29.06
C LYS A 574 17.95 -6.43 28.49
N LYS A 575 18.73 -5.52 29.05
CA LYS A 575 20.12 -5.24 28.61
C LYS A 575 21.03 -6.47 28.74
N ILE A 576 20.83 -7.28 29.78
CA ILE A 576 21.58 -8.54 29.94
C ILE A 576 21.23 -9.50 28.81
N VAL A 577 19.94 -9.73 28.55
CA VAL A 577 19.47 -10.62 27.47
C VAL A 577 19.93 -10.11 26.10
N GLU A 578 19.81 -8.81 25.82
CA GLU A 578 20.29 -8.21 24.57
C GLU A 578 21.82 -8.33 24.42
N GLY A 579 22.56 -8.19 25.52
CA GLY A 579 24.00 -8.38 25.57
C GLY A 579 24.41 -9.82 25.26
N GLU A 580 23.68 -10.81 25.76
CA GLU A 580 23.87 -12.21 25.39
C GLU A 580 23.49 -12.45 23.93
N LEU A 581 22.33 -11.98 23.47
CA LEU A 581 21.87 -12.14 22.09
C LEU A 581 22.81 -11.49 21.06
N GLN A 582 23.49 -10.40 21.43
CA GLN A 582 24.57 -9.82 20.63
C GLN A 582 25.86 -10.65 20.63
N LYS A 583 26.17 -11.37 21.71
CA LYS A 583 27.27 -12.35 21.71
C LYS A 583 26.92 -13.54 20.84
N TRP A 584 25.69 -14.06 20.93
CA TRP A 584 25.17 -15.11 20.03
C TRP A 584 25.34 -14.74 18.56
N ARG A 585 24.90 -13.52 18.17
CA ARG A 585 25.09 -13.05 16.78
C ARG A 585 26.56 -12.97 16.37
N ARG A 586 27.46 -12.56 17.27
CA ARG A 586 28.90 -12.50 17.00
C ARG A 586 29.56 -13.89 16.94
N GLU A 587 29.07 -14.84 17.71
CA GLU A 587 29.53 -16.24 17.73
C GLU A 587 29.02 -16.99 16.49
N GLU A 588 27.75 -16.82 16.09
CA GLU A 588 27.21 -17.33 14.81
C GLU A 588 27.99 -16.79 13.60
N ASP A 589 28.35 -15.50 13.60
CA ASP A 589 29.14 -14.89 12.53
C ASP A 589 30.62 -15.36 12.52
N CYS A 590 31.13 -15.91 13.63
CA CYS A 590 32.49 -16.44 13.75
C CYS A 590 32.58 -17.96 13.51
N GLU A 591 31.48 -18.72 13.65
CA GLU A 591 31.43 -20.19 13.45
C GLU A 591 31.19 -20.62 11.98
N VAL A 592 31.49 -19.77 10.98
CA VAL A 592 31.51 -20.16 9.56
C VAL A 592 32.85 -20.82 9.14
N GLY A 593 33.73 -21.14 10.10
CA GLY A 593 35.00 -21.84 9.85
C GLY A 593 35.28 -22.95 10.86
N GLU A 594 35.11 -24.20 10.39
CA GLU A 594 35.56 -25.48 10.96
C GLU A 594 34.60 -26.25 11.92
N PRO A 595 34.21 -27.49 11.57
CA PRO A 595 33.44 -28.36 12.46
C PRO A 595 34.38 -29.15 13.37
N SER A 596 34.32 -28.89 14.68
CA SER A 596 34.99 -29.70 15.70
C SER A 596 34.00 -30.15 16.77
N TYR A 597 33.95 -31.46 16.94
CA TYR A 597 33.10 -32.31 17.76
C TYR A 597 33.14 -31.98 19.26
N VAL A 598 32.06 -31.46 19.88
CA VAL A 598 31.76 -31.68 21.31
C VAL A 598 30.25 -31.76 21.53
N VAL A 599 29.77 -32.97 21.83
CA VAL A 599 28.39 -33.27 22.26
C VAL A 599 28.35 -33.12 23.77
N ASP A 600 27.91 -31.97 24.30
CA ASP A 600 27.35 -31.84 25.66
C ASP A 600 26.84 -30.41 26.01
N GLU A 601 27.19 -29.39 25.22
CA GLU A 601 26.73 -28.02 25.49
C GLU A 601 25.26 -27.66 25.17
N PRO A 602 24.53 -28.29 24.23
CA PRO A 602 23.19 -27.81 23.88
C PRO A 602 22.18 -28.05 25.02
N LEU A 603 22.33 -29.13 25.80
CA LEU A 603 21.38 -29.48 26.88
C LEU A 603 21.47 -28.55 28.10
N LYS A 604 22.67 -28.07 28.44
CA LYS A 604 22.87 -27.08 29.52
C LYS A 604 22.30 -25.71 29.14
N ARG A 605 22.42 -25.34 27.86
CA ARG A 605 21.94 -24.06 27.33
C ARG A 605 20.42 -24.01 27.17
N THR A 606 19.79 -25.13 26.78
CA THR A 606 18.31 -25.23 26.80
C THR A 606 17.73 -25.14 28.22
N PHE A 607 18.44 -25.68 29.22
CA PHE A 607 18.00 -25.61 30.61
C PHE A 607 17.97 -24.17 31.14
N GLN A 608 19.00 -23.37 30.84
CA GLN A 608 19.08 -21.96 31.25
C GLN A 608 18.01 -21.08 30.59
N LEU A 609 17.65 -21.36 29.33
CA LEU A 609 16.58 -20.65 28.63
C LEU A 609 15.20 -20.97 29.19
N VAL A 610 14.98 -22.22 29.59
CA VAL A 610 13.76 -22.64 30.29
C VAL A 610 13.68 -21.97 31.66
N ASP A 611 14.77 -21.93 32.43
CA ASP A 611 14.82 -21.25 33.74
C ASP A 611 14.53 -19.74 33.62
N CYS A 612 15.04 -19.08 32.57
CA CYS A 612 14.77 -17.65 32.31
C CYS A 612 13.31 -17.39 31.93
N LEU A 613 12.70 -18.31 31.17
CA LEU A 613 11.28 -18.21 30.80
C LEU A 613 10.36 -18.50 31.99
N GLU A 614 10.69 -19.50 32.81
CA GLU A 614 9.97 -19.79 34.07
C GLU A 614 10.05 -18.60 35.04
N TRP A 615 11.23 -17.97 35.18
CA TRP A 615 11.36 -16.78 36.00
C TRP A 615 10.49 -15.62 35.50
N ARG A 616 10.40 -15.40 34.18
CA ARG A 616 9.57 -14.35 33.60
C ARG A 616 8.08 -14.61 33.82
N VAL A 617 7.64 -15.86 33.63
CA VAL A 617 6.25 -16.28 33.88
C VAL A 617 5.90 -16.13 35.36
N GLN A 618 6.78 -16.53 36.27
CA GLN A 618 6.56 -16.39 37.70
C GLN A 618 6.45 -14.91 38.12
N ASN A 619 7.30 -14.05 37.58
CA ASN A 619 7.28 -12.61 37.88
C ASN A 619 6.02 -11.91 37.31
N ASP A 620 5.56 -12.33 36.13
CA ASP A 620 4.29 -11.84 35.57
C ASP A 620 3.08 -12.33 36.39
N ILE A 621 3.10 -13.55 36.91
CA ILE A 621 2.08 -14.09 37.83
C ILE A 621 2.09 -13.32 39.15
N ASP A 622 3.27 -13.11 39.74
CA ASP A 622 3.40 -12.35 40.99
C ASP A 622 2.97 -10.88 40.81
N ALA A 623 3.24 -10.28 39.64
CA ALA A 623 2.75 -8.95 39.28
C ALA A 623 1.22 -8.89 39.07
N MET A 624 0.60 -9.98 38.61
CA MET A 624 -0.85 -10.10 38.53
C MET A 624 -1.49 -10.29 39.92
N LEU A 625 -0.84 -11.04 40.81
CA LEU A 625 -1.30 -11.29 42.18
C LEU A 625 -1.06 -10.10 43.12
N ALA A 626 -0.10 -9.22 42.82
CA ALA A 626 0.20 -8.02 43.59
C ALA A 626 -0.74 -6.83 43.30
N LYS A 627 -1.68 -6.94 42.35
CA LYS A 627 -2.71 -5.92 42.15
C LYS A 627 -3.70 -5.95 43.32
N PRO A 628 -3.95 -4.83 44.02
CA PRO A 628 -4.90 -4.82 45.13
C PRO A 628 -6.30 -5.15 44.60
N ILE A 629 -6.94 -6.16 45.18
CA ILE A 629 -8.35 -6.46 44.95
C ILE A 629 -9.13 -5.25 45.47
N VAL A 630 -9.72 -4.48 44.55
CA VAL A 630 -10.58 -3.34 44.88
C VAL A 630 -11.71 -3.85 45.79
N PRO A 631 -11.86 -3.32 47.02
CA PRO A 631 -12.94 -3.75 47.91
C PRO A 631 -14.30 -3.48 47.25
N LEU A 632 -15.19 -4.48 47.29
CA LEU A 632 -16.56 -4.45 46.77
C LEU A 632 -17.43 -3.29 47.34
N GLU A 633 -16.96 -2.60 48.37
CA GLU A 633 -17.66 -1.46 48.98
C GLU A 633 -17.64 -0.18 48.12
N LEU A 634 -16.74 -0.06 47.14
CA LEU A 634 -16.71 1.09 46.22
C LEU A 634 -17.74 1.03 45.08
N TYR A 635 -18.50 -0.07 44.94
CA TYR A 635 -19.56 -0.20 43.92
C TYR A 635 -20.99 0.02 44.44
N ARG A 636 -21.20 0.27 45.74
CA ARG A 636 -22.51 0.67 46.28
C ARG A 636 -22.48 2.12 46.74
N GLY A 637 -22.74 3.02 45.82
CA GLY A 637 -22.96 4.43 46.13
C GLY A 637 -23.61 5.16 44.96
N ASN A 638 -24.90 4.90 44.75
CA ASN A 638 -25.91 5.87 44.28
C ASN A 638 -27.22 5.13 43.93
N THR A 639 -28.07 4.94 44.94
CA THR A 639 -29.53 4.87 44.82
C THR A 639 -30.14 5.59 46.00
#